data_AF-A0A9E0SRG3-F1
#
_entry.id   AF-A0A9E0SRG3-F1
#
_cell.length_a   1.000
_cell.length_b   1.000
_cell.length_c   1.000
_cell.angle_alpha   90.00
_cell.angle_beta   90.00
_cell.angle_gamma   90.00
#
_symmetry.space_group_name_H-M   'P 1'
#
loop_
_entity.id
_entity.type
_entity.pdbx_description
1 polymer ?
#
loop_
_entity_poly.entity_id
_entity_poly.type
_entity_poly.pdbx_seq_one_letter_code
_entity_poly.pdbx_strand_id
1 'polypeptide(L)'
;MRAWTVDADDIRVADDFDESLLHRTPEIDAFLAPDGDDNKFIVIGTKGFGKTLLLKAKRVLYQREARAVCLPSGSLLDKPIGDKIFNRETLAFFAASALPWSKVWLTAISLAVLKHERALDGLKVNARLTGLVRDEQLRGVIDHFVRLLDFNPGDLQRCAADTDGHLVPRLRSVNAPIAIFIDGIDEYFNKHVEQRAGNPSVTGELSPDVWYHAQLGLVEIAYQLRRINHHVKVYAAIRKEAYASLPRRTAMAQQYRGSAIDIVYSPESLREIFVNNVRLVKADRMVSPARAKTHPLEAFLGRTCVTDTYTREEEDALEYLCRHTLLRPRDLMTIGERLGAQRPDERRHEAQLKEAVNQAATEIAHEYLAEVSPYLGELDLDGLLAQLPGPVLTRAELDALAAADSSGAAPQIFWGLYRVGLLGYVQHDRVRGEWRQRFLRPGEATLDPDGTLPPASHYLVHPVLSDVIARLQPAYGQRMDRTNIIGYDRPWRDVAGHEVHFEAYLRPCCVLKADVHGFGALMHAGADLPVRKAMEEAVRRWAPPGAIAEVGAGDAALVADDDPIALAQTARHLIDEVYRAPGQPRLRVALHYGDVQFRQGDADAPPLIVGGEAVLCAARVEPFVEPGQIWATEEFRAQLQERPSLWRTTQIEAPAGDAGFNVKKPGSSEPDLRVRLYRVEF
;
A
#
# COMPACT_ATOMS: atom_id res chain seq x y z
N MET A 1 3.94 30.12 -16.68
CA MET A 1 4.95 29.04 -16.62
C MET A 1 4.70 28.02 -17.74
N ARG A 2 5.69 27.20 -18.11
CA ARG A 2 5.51 26.13 -19.12
C ARG A 2 4.80 24.93 -18.48
N ALA A 3 4.01 24.19 -19.27
CA ALA A 3 3.46 22.92 -18.81
C ALA A 3 4.59 21.97 -18.40
N TRP A 4 4.33 21.11 -17.40
CA TRP A 4 5.26 20.07 -16.93
C TRP A 4 6.52 20.57 -16.24
N THR A 5 6.44 21.73 -15.58
CA THR A 5 7.57 22.24 -14.80
C THR A 5 7.76 21.40 -13.53
N VAL A 6 8.93 20.76 -13.39
CA VAL A 6 9.25 19.85 -12.28
C VAL A 6 9.83 20.59 -11.06
N ASP A 7 10.54 21.70 -11.28
CA ASP A 7 11.22 22.45 -10.23
C ASP A 7 10.58 23.84 -10.02
N ALA A 8 10.27 24.14 -8.76
CA ALA A 8 9.76 25.45 -8.39
C ALA A 8 10.84 26.55 -8.44
N ASP A 9 12.13 26.21 -8.57
CA ASP A 9 13.25 27.16 -8.63
C ASP A 9 13.26 28.08 -9.86
N ASP A 10 12.49 27.75 -10.89
CA ASP A 10 12.21 28.65 -12.00
C ASP A 10 11.41 29.90 -11.58
N ILE A 11 10.67 29.84 -10.47
CA ILE A 11 9.99 31.02 -9.88
C ILE A 11 10.98 31.78 -9.02
N ARG A 12 11.57 32.84 -9.57
CA ARG A 12 12.62 33.62 -8.88
C ARG A 12 12.07 34.82 -8.14
N VAL A 13 11.05 35.47 -8.70
CA VAL A 13 10.41 36.67 -8.11
C VAL A 13 8.89 36.49 -8.00
N ALA A 14 8.25 37.36 -7.22
CA ALA A 14 6.82 37.28 -6.94
C ALA A 14 5.93 37.46 -8.19
N ASP A 15 6.43 38.19 -9.18
CA ASP A 15 5.72 38.45 -10.44
C ASP A 15 5.69 37.21 -11.36
N ASP A 16 6.62 36.27 -11.16
CA ASP A 16 6.65 35.01 -11.92
C ASP A 16 5.66 33.97 -11.37
N PHE A 17 5.09 34.22 -10.17
CA PHE A 17 4.21 33.28 -9.49
C PHE A 17 2.77 33.35 -10.03
N ASP A 18 2.33 32.24 -10.60
CA ASP A 18 0.97 32.02 -11.08
C ASP A 18 0.21 31.12 -10.11
N GLU A 19 -0.89 31.62 -9.55
CA GLU A 19 -1.69 30.89 -8.56
C GLU A 19 -2.34 29.63 -9.14
N SER A 20 -2.53 29.55 -10.46
CA SER A 20 -3.08 28.36 -11.12
C SER A 20 -2.17 27.13 -11.05
N LEU A 21 -0.90 27.32 -10.68
CA LEU A 21 0.09 26.25 -10.49
C LEU A 21 -0.13 25.47 -9.19
N LEU A 22 -0.82 26.06 -8.22
CA LEU A 22 -1.03 25.45 -6.93
C LEU A 22 -2.41 24.81 -6.86
N HIS A 23 -2.44 23.49 -6.81
CA HIS A 23 -3.65 22.79 -6.40
C HIS A 23 -3.89 23.01 -4.90
N ARG A 24 -5.01 23.65 -4.59
CA ARG A 24 -5.39 24.05 -3.23
C ARG A 24 -6.23 22.96 -2.58
N THR A 25 -5.63 22.19 -1.68
CA THR A 25 -6.37 21.33 -0.74
C THR A 25 -6.90 22.17 0.43
N PRO A 26 -7.87 21.70 1.23
CA PRO A 26 -8.34 22.42 2.40
C PRO A 26 -7.22 22.85 3.36
N GLU A 27 -6.19 22.01 3.53
CA GLU A 27 -5.03 22.31 4.36
C GLU A 27 -4.17 23.42 3.74
N ILE A 28 -3.92 23.36 2.43
CA ILE A 28 -3.17 24.38 1.69
C ILE A 28 -3.91 25.72 1.73
N ASP A 29 -5.22 25.72 1.51
CA ASP A 29 -6.04 26.93 1.61
C ASP A 29 -6.03 27.49 3.02
N ALA A 30 -6.13 26.66 4.06
CA ALA A 30 -6.01 27.12 5.45
C ALA A 30 -4.64 27.75 5.72
N PHE A 31 -3.56 27.20 5.16
CA PHE A 31 -2.21 27.76 5.29
C PHE A 31 -2.05 29.10 4.54
N LEU A 32 -2.70 29.24 3.38
CA LEU A 32 -2.67 30.45 2.56
C LEU A 32 -3.78 31.46 2.91
N ALA A 33 -4.68 31.13 3.83
CA ALA A 33 -5.84 31.96 4.14
C ALA A 33 -5.41 33.36 4.59
N PRO A 34 -5.99 34.42 4.01
CA PRO A 34 -5.66 35.79 4.40
C PRO A 34 -5.99 36.09 5.87
N ASP A 35 -7.15 35.66 6.34
CA ASP A 35 -7.60 35.87 7.72
C ASP A 35 -7.26 34.68 8.64
N GLY A 36 -6.49 33.73 8.12
CA GLY A 36 -6.06 32.54 8.82
C GLY A 36 -5.13 32.90 9.97
N ASP A 37 -5.37 32.28 11.11
CA ASP A 37 -4.47 32.34 12.24
C ASP A 37 -3.13 31.72 11.79
N ASP A 38 -2.03 32.50 11.74
CA ASP A 38 -0.68 32.10 11.31
C ASP A 38 -0.01 31.09 12.27
N ASN A 39 -0.84 30.20 12.82
CA ASN A 39 -0.49 29.08 13.67
C ASN A 39 0.30 28.02 12.91
N LYS A 40 0.12 27.93 11.58
CA LYS A 40 0.82 26.98 10.71
C LYS A 40 1.97 27.67 9.99
N PHE A 41 3.19 27.22 10.26
CA PHE A 41 4.40 27.83 9.69
C PHE A 41 5.49 26.82 9.30
N ILE A 42 5.34 25.54 9.66
CA ILE A 42 6.21 24.46 9.19
C ILE A 42 5.51 23.71 8.07
N VAL A 43 6.11 23.68 6.87
CA VAL A 43 5.64 22.91 5.72
C VAL A 43 6.37 21.58 5.69
N ILE A 44 5.65 20.48 5.84
CA ILE A 44 6.19 19.11 5.86
C ILE A 44 5.83 18.41 4.56
N GLY A 45 6.77 17.68 3.99
CA GLY A 45 6.53 16.82 2.83
C GLY A 45 7.79 16.08 2.41
N THR A 46 7.63 14.97 1.68
CA THR A 46 8.75 14.29 1.04
C THR A 46 9.21 15.05 -0.22
N LYS A 47 10.25 14.57 -0.92
CA LYS A 47 10.70 15.20 -2.17
C LYS A 47 9.59 15.11 -3.21
N GLY A 48 9.43 16.17 -4.00
CA GLY A 48 8.46 16.17 -5.10
C GLY A 48 7.00 16.44 -4.71
N PHE A 49 6.71 16.77 -3.44
CA PHE A 49 5.37 17.16 -2.97
C PHE A 49 5.10 18.67 -2.99
N GLY A 50 6.02 19.49 -3.51
CA GLY A 50 5.76 20.93 -3.67
C GLY A 50 5.96 21.81 -2.42
N LYS A 51 6.79 21.40 -1.46
CA LYS A 51 7.14 22.21 -0.27
C LYS A 51 7.60 23.62 -0.65
N THR A 52 8.59 23.71 -1.54
CA THR A 52 9.16 24.96 -2.06
C THR A 52 8.10 25.81 -2.74
N LEU A 53 7.22 25.20 -3.55
CA LEU A 53 6.13 25.91 -4.24
C LEU A 53 5.15 26.52 -3.23
N LEU A 54 4.77 25.78 -2.20
CA LEU A 54 3.85 26.26 -1.16
C LEU A 54 4.46 27.39 -0.32
N LEU A 55 5.76 27.29 0.03
CA LEU A 55 6.46 28.38 0.71
C LEU A 55 6.54 29.64 -0.16
N LYS A 56 6.84 29.50 -1.46
CA LYS A 56 6.83 30.63 -2.41
C LYS A 56 5.44 31.25 -2.50
N ALA A 57 4.38 30.43 -2.55
CA ALA A 57 2.99 30.94 -2.56
C ALA A 57 2.69 31.80 -1.33
N LYS A 58 3.01 31.31 -0.12
CA LYS A 58 2.83 32.07 1.14
C LYS A 58 3.68 33.33 1.16
N ARG A 59 4.93 33.26 0.68
CA ARG A 59 5.81 34.43 0.54
C ARG A 59 5.20 35.51 -0.34
N VAL A 60 4.76 35.13 -1.53
CA VAL A 60 4.18 36.05 -2.51
C VAL A 60 2.92 36.71 -1.95
N LEU A 61 2.08 35.96 -1.23
CA LEU A 61 0.93 36.50 -0.53
C LEU A 61 1.32 37.58 0.50
N TYR A 62 2.37 37.34 1.29
CA TYR A 62 2.84 38.32 2.29
C TYR A 62 3.36 39.61 1.66
N GLN A 63 4.04 39.48 0.52
CA GLN A 63 4.59 40.62 -0.21
C GLN A 63 3.48 41.43 -0.89
N ARG A 64 2.54 40.77 -1.59
CA ARG A 64 1.46 41.43 -2.32
C ARG A 64 0.50 42.17 -1.38
N GLU A 65 0.23 41.60 -0.22
CA GLU A 65 -0.67 42.21 0.77
C GLU A 65 0.05 43.08 1.80
N ALA A 66 1.38 43.29 1.66
CA ALA A 66 2.20 44.09 2.57
C ALA A 66 2.04 43.72 4.06
N ARG A 67 1.84 42.43 4.37
CA ARG A 67 1.56 41.93 5.73
C ARG A 67 2.75 42.03 6.68
N ALA A 68 3.94 41.86 6.14
CA ALA A 68 5.19 41.87 6.87
C ALA A 68 6.34 42.18 5.93
N VAL A 69 7.41 42.74 6.48
CA VAL A 69 8.68 42.77 5.77
C VAL A 69 9.21 41.35 5.66
N CYS A 70 9.76 41.05 4.50
CA CYS A 70 9.90 39.71 4.02
C CYS A 70 11.40 39.41 3.84
N LEU A 71 11.96 38.50 4.65
CA LEU A 71 13.36 38.04 4.57
C LEU A 71 13.47 36.67 3.87
N PRO A 72 14.48 36.45 3.01
CA PRO A 72 15.57 37.37 2.66
C PRO A 72 15.10 38.48 1.69
N SER A 73 15.85 39.57 1.56
CA SER A 73 15.54 40.63 0.59
C SER A 73 16.12 40.28 -0.78
N GLY A 74 15.31 40.32 -1.84
CA GLY A 74 15.77 40.12 -3.23
C GLY A 74 15.62 38.70 -3.77
N SER A 75 15.26 37.72 -2.94
CA SER A 75 14.80 36.40 -3.37
C SER A 75 13.52 36.01 -2.61
N LEU A 76 12.83 34.97 -3.09
CA LEU A 76 11.62 34.47 -2.43
C LEU A 76 11.95 33.66 -1.17
N LEU A 77 13.01 32.86 -1.19
CA LEU A 77 13.39 31.94 -0.12
C LEU A 77 14.87 32.10 0.23
N ASP A 78 15.19 31.90 1.51
CA ASP A 78 16.56 31.78 2.00
C ASP A 78 16.99 30.32 1.88
N LYS A 79 17.97 30.05 1.01
CA LYS A 79 18.45 28.69 0.71
C LYS A 79 19.98 28.64 0.82
N PRO A 80 20.55 27.68 1.56
CA PRO A 80 21.99 27.45 1.56
C PRO A 80 22.47 26.86 0.23
N ILE A 81 23.74 27.07 -0.11
CA ILE A 81 24.37 26.55 -1.33
C ILE A 81 25.58 25.71 -0.95
N GLY A 82 25.73 24.55 -1.61
CA GLY A 82 26.82 23.60 -1.40
C GLY A 82 26.48 22.55 -0.35
N ASP A 83 27.52 21.89 0.18
CA ASP A 83 27.37 20.89 1.24
C ASP A 83 28.30 21.20 2.40
N LYS A 84 27.77 21.13 3.62
CA LYS A 84 28.60 21.25 4.82
C LYS A 84 29.07 19.88 5.28
N ILE A 85 30.37 19.75 5.51
CA ILE A 85 30.98 18.61 6.21
C ILE A 85 31.72 19.16 7.43
N PHE A 86 31.72 18.38 8.51
CA PHE A 86 32.32 18.76 9.77
C PHE A 86 33.60 17.97 10.05
N ASN A 87 34.51 18.58 10.79
CA ASN A 87 35.57 17.82 11.45
C ASN A 87 34.96 16.97 12.59
N ARG A 88 35.73 16.01 13.12
CA ARG A 88 35.29 15.07 14.15
C ARG A 88 34.72 15.73 15.42
N GLU A 89 35.34 16.80 15.90
CA GLU A 89 34.90 17.49 17.12
C GLU A 89 33.54 18.17 16.91
N THR A 90 33.41 18.96 15.83
CA THR A 90 32.17 19.66 15.49
C THR A 90 31.06 18.68 15.11
N LEU A 91 31.40 17.56 14.46
CA LEU A 91 30.45 16.50 14.15
C LEU A 91 29.87 15.89 15.42
N ALA A 92 30.73 15.50 16.38
CA ALA A 92 30.27 14.94 17.65
C ALA A 92 29.34 15.90 18.40
N PHE A 93 29.66 17.20 18.36
CA PHE A 93 28.84 18.24 18.96
C PHE A 93 27.43 18.34 18.33
N PHE A 94 27.33 18.39 17.00
CA PHE A 94 26.05 18.53 16.30
C PHE A 94 25.25 17.22 16.15
N ALA A 95 25.93 16.08 16.12
CA ALA A 95 25.30 14.77 16.05
C ALA A 95 24.71 14.33 17.41
N ALA A 96 25.13 14.94 18.53
CA ALA A 96 24.66 14.53 19.85
C ALA A 96 23.18 14.86 20.11
N SER A 97 22.66 16.00 19.63
CA SER A 97 21.26 16.39 19.84
C SER A 97 20.84 17.57 18.94
N ALA A 98 19.54 17.89 18.94
CA ALA A 98 19.00 19.09 18.27
C ALA A 98 19.32 20.41 18.99
N LEU A 99 19.70 20.39 20.28
CA LEU A 99 19.85 21.61 21.08
C LEU A 99 20.92 22.59 20.52
N PRO A 100 22.13 22.15 20.13
CA PRO A 100 23.10 23.01 19.46
C PRO A 100 22.56 23.68 18.20
N TRP A 101 21.78 22.94 17.40
CA TRP A 101 21.15 23.45 16.19
C TRP A 101 20.14 24.55 16.52
N SER A 102 19.31 24.33 17.53
CA SER A 102 18.37 25.35 18.02
C SER A 102 19.11 26.64 18.43
N LYS A 103 20.28 26.55 19.06
CA LYS A 103 21.08 27.76 19.38
C LYS A 103 21.63 28.44 18.14
N VAL A 104 22.17 27.69 17.18
CA VAL A 104 22.66 28.24 15.89
C VAL A 104 21.52 28.94 15.14
N TRP A 105 20.35 28.31 15.04
CA TRP A 105 19.17 28.89 14.38
C TRP A 105 18.70 30.16 15.08
N LEU A 106 18.60 30.15 16.41
CA LEU A 106 18.19 31.32 17.17
C LEU A 106 19.15 32.49 16.96
N THR A 107 20.46 32.25 17.00
CA THR A 107 21.48 33.27 16.74
C THR A 107 21.35 33.82 15.32
N ALA A 108 21.28 32.94 14.32
CA ALA A 108 21.18 33.33 12.90
C ALA A 108 19.94 34.18 12.61
N ILE A 109 18.76 33.74 13.10
CA ILE A 109 17.50 34.45 12.93
C ILE A 109 17.54 35.80 13.67
N SER A 110 18.02 35.81 14.91
CA SER A 110 18.10 37.05 15.69
C SER A 110 19.02 38.07 15.02
N LEU A 111 20.17 37.65 14.50
CA LEU A 111 21.10 38.53 13.79
C LEU A 111 20.49 39.11 12.51
N ALA A 112 19.88 38.27 11.67
CA ALA A 112 19.25 38.73 10.43
C ALA A 112 18.13 39.75 10.70
N VAL A 113 17.25 39.46 11.66
CA VAL A 113 16.15 40.36 12.06
C VAL A 113 16.69 41.67 12.63
N LEU A 114 17.61 41.61 13.59
CA LEU A 114 18.12 42.81 14.25
C LEU A 114 19.00 43.65 13.31
N LYS A 115 19.71 43.04 12.35
CA LYS A 115 20.40 43.78 11.27
C LYS A 115 19.40 44.52 10.40
N HIS A 116 18.33 43.84 10.00
CA HIS A 116 17.28 44.45 9.18
C HIS A 116 16.67 45.67 9.88
N GLU A 117 16.34 45.53 11.16
CA GLU A 117 15.78 46.60 12.01
C GLU A 117 16.82 47.64 12.46
N ARG A 118 18.10 47.48 12.09
CA ARG A 118 19.22 48.32 12.55
C ARG A 118 19.30 48.42 14.08
N ALA A 119 18.91 47.36 14.78
CA ALA A 119 18.78 47.29 16.23
C ALA A 119 20.00 46.65 16.91
N LEU A 120 21.18 46.68 16.29
CA LEU A 120 22.41 46.06 16.82
C LEU A 120 23.39 47.05 17.45
N ASP A 121 23.10 48.35 17.39
CA ASP A 121 24.00 49.39 17.89
C ASP A 121 24.26 49.26 19.40
N GLY A 122 25.52 49.43 19.80
CA GLY A 122 25.93 49.37 21.21
C GLY A 122 25.89 47.97 21.85
N LEU A 123 25.75 46.90 21.07
CA LEU A 123 25.87 45.53 21.59
C LEU A 123 27.28 45.26 22.13
N LYS A 124 27.33 44.74 23.35
CA LYS A 124 28.56 44.21 23.96
C LYS A 124 28.47 42.70 23.97
N VAL A 125 29.08 42.08 22.97
CA VAL A 125 29.10 40.63 22.78
C VAL A 125 30.53 40.17 22.52
N ASN A 126 30.77 38.87 22.56
CA ASN A 126 32.07 38.27 22.30
C ASN A 126 32.60 38.61 20.90
N ALA A 127 33.91 38.45 20.71
CA ALA A 127 34.59 38.85 19.48
C ALA A 127 34.05 38.15 18.21
N ARG A 128 33.68 36.87 18.30
CA ARG A 128 33.12 36.12 17.16
C ARG A 128 31.75 36.65 16.76
N LEU A 129 30.86 36.84 17.73
CA LEU A 129 29.53 37.41 17.47
C LEU A 129 29.62 38.86 16.99
N THR A 130 30.57 39.64 17.51
CA THR A 130 30.87 41.01 17.02
C THR A 130 31.27 41.01 15.56
N GLY A 131 32.07 40.02 15.13
CA GLY A 131 32.42 39.83 13.72
C GLY A 131 31.19 39.62 12.84
N LEU A 132 30.28 38.74 13.26
CA LEU A 132 29.02 38.51 12.53
C LEU A 132 28.14 39.75 12.49
N VAL A 133 28.04 40.51 13.58
CA VAL A 133 27.27 41.76 13.66
C VAL A 133 27.80 42.82 12.67
N ARG A 134 29.12 42.95 12.55
CA ARG A 134 29.77 43.98 11.71
C ARG A 134 29.85 43.64 10.23
N ASP A 135 29.73 42.36 9.87
CA ASP A 135 29.80 41.94 8.47
C ASP A 135 28.52 42.35 7.72
N GLU A 136 28.62 43.41 6.90
CA GLU A 136 27.51 43.96 6.10
C GLU A 136 27.08 43.05 4.94
N GLN A 137 27.90 42.04 4.60
CA GLN A 137 27.57 41.07 3.56
C GLN A 137 26.56 40.03 4.05
N LEU A 138 26.53 39.74 5.35
CA LEU A 138 25.59 38.79 5.94
C LEU A 138 24.24 39.46 6.18
N ARG A 139 23.25 39.15 5.34
CA ARG A 139 21.92 39.79 5.38
C ARG A 139 20.81 38.79 5.64
N GLY A 140 20.89 37.61 5.04
CA GLY A 140 19.94 36.51 5.24
C GLY A 140 20.16 35.76 6.54
N VAL A 141 19.16 34.97 6.95
CA VAL A 141 19.32 34.01 8.04
C VAL A 141 20.35 32.96 7.65
N ILE A 142 20.30 32.48 6.40
CA ILE A 142 21.23 31.44 5.93
C ILE A 142 22.66 31.94 5.88
N ASP A 143 22.91 33.20 5.51
CA ASP A 143 24.26 33.78 5.54
C ASP A 143 24.89 33.65 6.93
N HIS A 144 24.13 33.99 7.98
CA HIS A 144 24.59 33.89 9.36
C HIS A 144 24.68 32.43 9.82
N PHE A 145 23.71 31.61 9.44
CA PHE A 145 23.67 30.19 9.75
C PHE A 145 24.95 29.50 9.23
N VAL A 146 25.25 29.63 7.93
CA VAL A 146 26.43 29.02 7.30
C VAL A 146 27.73 29.48 7.98
N ARG A 147 27.85 30.78 8.29
CA ARG A 147 29.03 31.31 9.00
C ARG A 147 29.18 30.77 10.42
N LEU A 148 28.07 30.59 11.15
CA LEU A 148 28.10 30.00 12.49
C LEU A 148 28.60 28.55 12.45
N LEU A 149 28.29 27.79 11.39
CA LEU A 149 28.76 26.41 11.23
C LEU A 149 30.27 26.29 11.00
N ASP A 150 30.99 27.39 10.78
CA ASP A 150 32.46 27.43 10.73
C ASP A 150 33.10 27.57 12.13
N PHE A 151 32.31 27.84 13.16
CA PHE A 151 32.83 28.02 14.52
C PHE A 151 33.05 26.66 15.21
N ASN A 152 34.05 26.62 16.10
CA ASN A 152 34.23 25.49 17.00
C ASN A 152 33.12 25.47 18.08
N PRO A 153 32.89 24.33 18.76
CA PRO A 153 31.85 24.21 19.79
C PRO A 153 31.93 25.27 20.91
N GLY A 154 33.13 25.66 21.35
CA GLY A 154 33.31 26.67 22.39
C GLY A 154 32.88 28.08 21.95
N ASP A 155 33.21 28.45 20.71
CA ASP A 155 32.77 29.71 20.10
C ASP A 155 31.24 29.73 19.90
N LEU A 156 30.65 28.60 19.50
CA LEU A 156 29.20 28.45 19.38
C LEU A 156 28.49 28.61 20.73
N GLN A 157 29.00 27.99 21.79
CA GLN A 157 28.45 28.15 23.15
C GLN A 157 28.51 29.59 23.65
N ARG A 158 29.63 30.29 23.39
CA ARG A 158 29.75 31.73 23.72
C ARG A 158 28.76 32.59 22.93
N CYS A 159 28.60 32.33 21.63
CA CYS A 159 27.60 33.02 20.81
C CYS A 159 26.18 32.73 21.28
N ALA A 160 25.88 31.50 21.71
CA ALA A 160 24.58 31.14 22.29
C ALA A 160 24.29 31.91 23.58
N ALA A 161 25.27 32.02 24.49
CA ALA A 161 25.14 32.79 25.72
C ALA A 161 24.87 34.28 25.44
N ASP A 162 25.61 34.88 24.51
CA ASP A 162 25.36 36.27 24.10
C ASP A 162 24.02 36.44 23.37
N THR A 163 23.59 35.43 22.63
CA THR A 163 22.27 35.44 21.97
C THR A 163 21.17 35.51 23.01
N ASP A 164 21.21 34.63 24.02
CA ASP A 164 20.22 34.61 25.09
C ASP A 164 20.26 35.89 25.94
N GLY A 165 21.47 36.39 26.26
CA GLY A 165 21.67 37.56 27.13
C GLY A 165 21.50 38.92 26.46
N HIS A 166 21.71 39.02 25.15
CA HIS A 166 21.77 40.30 24.45
C HIS A 166 20.91 40.39 23.19
N LEU A 167 20.90 39.37 22.33
CA LEU A 167 20.11 39.42 21.09
C LEU A 167 18.62 39.18 21.35
N VAL A 168 18.26 38.15 22.13
CA VAL A 168 16.86 37.81 22.44
C VAL A 168 16.13 38.97 23.13
N PRO A 169 16.70 39.68 24.14
CA PRO A 169 16.07 40.86 24.71
C PRO A 169 15.74 41.95 23.69
N ARG A 170 16.62 42.20 22.71
CA ARG A 170 16.37 43.15 21.64
C ARG A 170 15.34 42.63 20.64
N LEU A 171 15.37 41.33 20.34
CA LEU A 171 14.38 40.70 19.46
C LEU A 171 12.96 40.85 20.01
N ARG A 172 12.78 40.80 21.34
CA ARG A 172 11.48 41.09 22.00
C ARG A 172 10.97 42.52 21.79
N SER A 173 11.87 43.47 21.50
CA SER A 173 11.52 44.88 21.29
C SER A 173 11.21 45.23 19.83
N VAL A 174 11.35 44.26 18.91
CA VAL A 174 11.00 44.45 17.50
C VAL A 174 9.48 44.57 17.36
N ASN A 175 9.00 45.68 16.81
CA ASN A 175 7.57 45.95 16.62
C ASN A 175 7.14 45.83 15.15
N ALA A 176 8.09 45.86 14.22
CA ALA A 176 7.80 45.68 12.81
C ALA A 176 7.46 44.20 12.53
N PRO A 177 6.36 43.89 11.81
CA PRO A 177 6.07 42.53 11.41
C PRO A 177 7.11 42.05 10.38
N ILE A 178 7.78 40.95 10.68
CA ILE A 178 8.81 40.33 9.84
C ILE A 178 8.45 38.86 9.59
N ALA A 179 8.47 38.45 8.33
CA ALA A 179 8.26 37.08 7.89
C ALA A 179 9.51 36.54 7.18
N ILE A 180 10.02 35.42 7.67
CA ILE A 180 11.25 34.76 7.22
C ILE A 180 10.88 33.46 6.53
N PHE A 181 11.46 33.17 5.38
CA PHE A 181 11.14 31.99 4.58
C PHE A 181 12.42 31.19 4.30
N ILE A 182 12.53 30.00 4.88
CA ILE A 182 13.73 29.15 4.84
C ILE A 182 13.41 27.84 4.14
N ASP A 183 14.26 27.42 3.21
CA ASP A 183 14.11 26.17 2.45
C ASP A 183 15.48 25.51 2.20
N GLY A 184 15.48 24.24 1.77
CA GLY A 184 16.69 23.53 1.31
C GLY A 184 17.68 23.11 2.40
N ILE A 185 17.26 23.03 3.66
CA ILE A 185 18.14 22.56 4.76
C ILE A 185 18.43 21.06 4.64
N ASP A 186 17.46 20.28 4.17
CA ASP A 186 17.66 18.86 3.89
C ASP A 186 18.71 18.64 2.78
N GLU A 187 18.68 19.47 1.74
CA GLU A 187 19.63 19.39 0.62
C GLU A 187 21.06 19.81 1.04
N TYR A 188 21.21 20.83 1.90
CA TYR A 188 22.53 21.30 2.35
C TYR A 188 23.35 20.28 3.16
N PHE A 189 22.66 19.36 3.83
CA PHE A 189 23.28 18.30 4.61
C PHE A 189 23.10 16.93 3.95
N ASN A 190 22.76 16.87 2.66
CA ASN A 190 22.44 15.61 1.99
C ASN A 190 23.64 14.62 2.01
N LYS A 191 24.88 15.12 1.93
CA LYS A 191 26.09 14.29 2.12
C LYS A 191 26.12 13.50 3.43
N HIS A 192 25.52 14.01 4.50
CA HIS A 192 25.47 13.32 5.79
C HIS A 192 24.56 12.09 5.79
N VAL A 193 23.70 11.94 4.79
CA VAL A 193 22.86 10.76 4.58
C VAL A 193 23.34 9.94 3.38
N GLU A 194 23.80 10.55 2.29
CA GLU A 194 24.23 9.88 1.05
C GLU A 194 25.43 8.94 1.18
N GLN A 195 26.35 9.16 2.13
CA GLN A 195 27.53 8.32 2.31
C GLN A 195 27.61 7.78 3.74
N ARG A 196 27.42 6.46 3.92
CA ARG A 196 27.76 5.80 5.19
C ARG A 196 28.96 4.85 5.04
N ALA A 197 30.00 5.18 5.77
CA ALA A 197 30.93 4.33 6.54
C ALA A 197 31.58 3.06 5.92
N GLY A 198 31.75 2.95 4.60
CA GLY A 198 32.58 1.88 4.02
C GLY A 198 34.01 2.30 3.63
N ASN A 199 34.20 3.56 3.24
CA ASN A 199 35.49 4.10 2.83
C ASN A 199 35.80 5.38 3.61
N PRO A 200 37.01 5.55 4.17
CA PRO A 200 37.43 6.83 4.73
C PRO A 200 37.35 7.87 3.60
N SER A 201 36.30 8.69 3.62
CA SER A 201 36.20 9.78 2.67
C SER A 201 37.41 10.68 2.89
N VAL A 202 38.04 11.14 1.81
CA VAL A 202 39.09 12.17 1.85
C VAL A 202 38.54 13.50 2.44
N THR A 203 37.24 13.56 2.75
CA THR A 203 36.44 14.75 3.06
C THR A 203 35.91 14.85 4.50
N GLY A 204 36.26 13.96 5.43
CA GLY A 204 35.87 14.04 6.86
C GLY A 204 34.83 13.01 7.31
N GLU A 205 34.42 13.07 8.58
CA GLU A 205 33.44 12.15 9.18
C GLU A 205 32.00 12.61 8.91
N LEU A 206 31.08 11.66 8.71
CA LEU A 206 29.67 11.91 8.36
C LEU A 206 28.75 11.23 9.38
N SER A 207 27.58 11.83 9.62
CA SER A 207 26.55 11.29 10.50
C SER A 207 25.17 11.77 10.08
N PRO A 208 24.18 10.87 9.86
CA PRO A 208 22.80 11.25 9.56
C PRO A 208 22.13 12.09 10.64
N ASP A 209 22.57 12.00 11.89
CA ASP A 209 22.00 12.81 12.97
C ASP A 209 22.16 14.30 12.71
N VAL A 210 23.20 14.73 11.97
CA VAL A 210 23.32 16.12 11.51
C VAL A 210 22.13 16.53 10.65
N TRP A 211 21.78 15.69 9.68
CA TRP A 211 20.67 15.95 8.75
C TRP A 211 19.32 15.99 9.47
N TYR A 212 19.10 15.11 10.45
CA TYR A 212 17.91 15.11 11.29
C TYR A 212 17.86 16.34 12.21
N HIS A 213 18.91 16.55 13.00
CA HIS A 213 18.94 17.57 14.05
C HIS A 213 18.92 19.00 13.51
N ALA A 214 19.56 19.27 12.36
CA ALA A 214 19.55 20.59 11.75
C ALA A 214 18.13 21.06 11.42
N GLN A 215 17.30 20.17 10.87
CA GLN A 215 15.91 20.45 10.54
C GLN A 215 15.04 20.56 11.79
N LEU A 216 15.20 19.66 12.76
CA LEU A 216 14.41 19.68 13.99
C LEU A 216 14.71 20.90 14.86
N GLY A 217 15.98 21.33 14.93
CA GLY A 217 16.34 22.57 15.64
C GLY A 217 15.65 23.80 15.03
N LEU A 218 15.46 23.84 13.70
CA LEU A 218 14.70 24.90 13.05
C LEU A 218 13.22 24.88 13.45
N VAL A 219 12.60 23.70 13.51
CA VAL A 219 11.21 23.53 13.98
C VAL A 219 11.05 24.06 15.40
N GLU A 220 11.96 23.69 16.30
CA GLU A 220 11.93 24.14 17.70
C GLU A 220 12.02 25.66 17.81
N ILE A 221 12.95 26.28 17.08
CA ILE A 221 13.17 27.73 17.15
C ILE A 221 12.04 28.51 16.48
N ALA A 222 11.54 28.06 15.33
CA ALA A 222 10.38 28.70 14.71
C ALA A 222 9.18 28.75 15.67
N TYR A 223 8.95 27.67 16.44
CA TYR A 223 7.91 27.63 17.47
C TYR A 223 8.22 28.53 18.68
N GLN A 224 9.44 28.49 19.20
CA GLN A 224 9.84 29.30 20.36
C GLN A 224 9.81 30.80 20.05
N LEU A 225 10.26 31.20 18.86
CA LEU A 225 10.33 32.60 18.45
C LEU A 225 8.96 33.28 18.46
N ARG A 226 7.90 32.57 18.07
CA ARG A 226 6.53 33.10 18.15
C ARG A 226 6.12 33.50 19.58
N ARG A 227 6.62 32.78 20.58
CA ARG A 227 6.39 33.09 22.00
C ARG A 227 7.29 34.21 22.51
N ILE A 228 8.47 34.37 21.91
CA ILE A 228 9.41 35.45 22.22
C ILE A 228 8.90 36.77 21.63
N ASN A 229 8.48 36.76 20.36
CA ASN A 229 7.92 37.89 19.65
C ASN A 229 6.96 37.43 18.55
N HIS A 230 5.68 37.78 18.68
CA HIS A 230 4.62 37.46 17.72
C HIS A 230 4.74 38.19 16.37
N HIS A 231 5.53 39.26 16.30
CA HIS A 231 5.83 39.98 15.05
C HIS A 231 6.85 39.25 14.17
N VAL A 232 7.64 38.32 14.72
CA VAL A 232 8.65 37.57 13.96
C VAL A 232 8.10 36.18 13.62
N LYS A 233 7.81 35.96 12.33
CA LYS A 233 7.25 34.72 11.80
C LYS A 233 8.31 33.98 10.98
N VAL A 234 8.49 32.68 11.24
CA VAL A 234 9.45 31.84 10.52
C VAL A 234 8.71 30.72 9.81
N TYR A 235 8.67 30.79 8.49
CA TYR A 235 8.14 29.76 7.61
C TYR A 235 9.29 28.89 7.11
N ALA A 236 9.18 27.58 7.30
CA ALA A 236 10.24 26.65 6.93
C ALA A 236 9.70 25.37 6.30
N ALA A 237 10.42 24.85 5.32
CA ALA A 237 10.16 23.55 4.72
C ALA A 237 11.03 22.49 5.41
N ILE A 238 10.39 21.42 5.85
CA ILE A 238 11.03 20.32 6.57
C ILE A 238 10.71 19.01 5.89
N ARG A 239 11.70 18.12 5.83
CA ARG A 239 11.55 16.81 5.26
C ARG A 239 10.71 15.91 6.17
N LYS A 240 9.71 15.21 5.60
CA LYS A 240 8.75 14.40 6.37
C LYS A 240 9.45 13.32 7.20
N GLU A 241 10.46 12.71 6.63
CA GLU A 241 11.31 11.69 7.21
C GLU A 241 12.07 12.21 8.44
N ALA A 242 12.55 13.45 8.38
CA ALA A 242 13.16 14.10 9.53
C ALA A 242 12.13 14.38 10.63
N TYR A 243 11.00 14.95 10.24
CA TYR A 243 9.92 15.32 11.15
C TYR A 243 9.28 14.12 11.85
N ALA A 244 9.21 12.97 11.18
CA ALA A 244 8.68 11.72 11.75
C ALA A 244 9.45 11.24 12.99
N SER A 245 10.73 11.62 13.12
CA SER A 245 11.55 11.27 14.30
C SER A 245 11.26 12.11 15.55
N LEU A 246 10.49 13.20 15.43
CA LEU A 246 10.21 14.17 16.49
C LEU A 246 9.59 13.56 17.77
N PRO A 247 8.59 12.64 17.71
CA PRO A 247 7.98 12.06 18.91
C PRO A 247 8.95 11.29 19.80
N ARG A 248 10.03 10.74 19.23
CA ARG A 248 11.06 10.02 20.00
C ARG A 248 12.00 10.97 20.75
N ARG A 249 12.01 12.25 20.39
CA ARG A 249 13.02 13.23 20.81
C ARG A 249 12.48 14.29 21.77
N THR A 250 11.17 14.55 21.76
CA THR A 250 10.57 15.60 22.60
C THR A 250 9.13 15.30 23.01
N ALA A 251 8.80 15.64 24.25
CA ALA A 251 7.42 15.59 24.76
C ALA A 251 6.49 16.64 24.10
N MET A 252 7.06 17.65 23.43
CA MET A 252 6.29 18.71 22.76
C MET A 252 5.83 18.36 21.34
N ALA A 253 6.04 17.12 20.88
CA ALA A 253 5.77 16.72 19.50
C ALA A 253 4.32 17.02 19.04
N GLN A 254 3.33 16.90 19.92
CA GLN A 254 1.94 17.26 19.58
C GLN A 254 1.75 18.77 19.32
N GLN A 255 2.42 19.63 20.09
CA GLN A 255 2.35 21.08 19.87
C GLN A 255 2.99 21.46 18.54
N TYR A 256 4.13 20.87 18.23
CA TYR A 256 4.83 21.08 16.96
C TYR A 256 4.01 20.59 15.77
N ARG A 257 3.26 19.48 15.90
CA ARG A 257 2.30 19.02 14.88
C ARG A 257 1.17 20.03 14.69
N GLY A 258 0.71 20.63 15.78
CA GLY A 258 -0.25 21.73 15.78
C GLY A 258 0.20 22.92 14.94
N SER A 259 1.51 23.18 14.84
CA SER A 259 2.08 24.28 14.04
C SER A 259 2.54 23.93 12.62
N ALA A 260 2.34 22.68 12.19
CA ALA A 260 2.80 22.22 10.89
C ALA A 260 1.64 21.85 9.96
N ILE A 261 1.88 21.98 8.65
CA ILE A 261 1.05 21.45 7.57
C ILE A 261 1.80 20.28 6.93
N ASP A 262 1.15 19.12 6.84
CA ASP A 262 1.66 17.94 6.13
C ASP A 262 1.03 17.92 4.74
N ILE A 263 1.84 18.09 3.70
CA ILE A 263 1.35 18.07 2.32
C ILE A 263 1.08 16.62 1.93
N VAL A 264 -0.21 16.31 1.79
CA VAL A 264 -0.68 15.02 1.32
C VAL A 264 -1.72 15.24 0.24
N TYR A 265 -1.57 14.56 -0.89
CA TYR A 265 -2.51 14.63 -1.99
C TYR A 265 -3.35 13.36 -2.07
N SER A 266 -4.67 13.51 -2.11
CA SER A 266 -5.58 12.42 -2.46
C SER A 266 -5.43 12.06 -3.95
N PRO A 267 -5.91 10.89 -4.40
CA PRO A 267 -5.95 10.55 -5.83
C PRO A 267 -6.65 11.62 -6.69
N GLU A 268 -7.73 12.22 -6.16
CA GLU A 268 -8.48 13.30 -6.82
C GLU A 268 -7.65 14.57 -6.91
N SER A 269 -6.86 14.88 -5.86
CA SER A 269 -5.96 16.02 -5.88
C SER A 269 -4.83 15.84 -6.89
N LEU A 270 -4.26 14.62 -7.00
CA LEU A 270 -3.27 14.28 -8.01
C LEU A 270 -3.86 14.40 -9.44
N ARG A 271 -5.12 13.98 -9.62
CA ARG A 271 -5.87 14.19 -10.87
C ARG A 271 -5.96 15.65 -11.24
N GLU A 272 -6.38 16.52 -10.32
CA GLU A 272 -6.49 17.95 -10.60
C GLU A 272 -5.13 18.60 -10.87
N ILE A 273 -4.06 18.23 -10.14
CA ILE A 273 -2.69 18.70 -10.42
C ILE A 273 -2.28 18.37 -11.85
N PHE A 274 -2.50 17.13 -12.28
CA PHE A 274 -2.15 16.70 -13.62
C PHE A 274 -3.01 17.40 -14.69
N VAL A 275 -4.32 17.50 -14.45
CA VAL A 275 -5.27 18.21 -15.33
C VAL A 275 -4.91 19.69 -15.48
N ASN A 276 -4.51 20.37 -14.40
CA ASN A 276 -4.09 21.76 -14.45
C ASN A 276 -2.86 21.94 -15.34
N ASN A 277 -1.90 21.01 -15.29
CA ASN A 277 -0.76 21.01 -16.21
C ASN A 277 -1.18 20.74 -17.66
N VAL A 278 -2.11 19.80 -17.88
CA VAL A 278 -2.69 19.56 -19.21
C VAL A 278 -3.33 20.83 -19.77
N ARG A 279 -4.05 21.62 -18.95
CA ARG A 279 -4.67 22.88 -19.39
C ARG A 279 -3.66 23.92 -19.89
N LEU A 280 -2.39 23.83 -19.48
CA LEU A 280 -1.30 24.69 -19.95
C LEU A 280 -0.68 24.21 -21.28
N VAL A 281 -1.02 23.00 -21.75
CA VAL A 281 -0.52 22.45 -23.01
C VAL A 281 -1.20 23.16 -24.19
N LYS A 282 -0.39 23.52 -25.20
CA LYS A 282 -0.89 24.19 -26.41
C LYS A 282 -1.77 23.27 -27.25
N ALA A 283 -2.74 23.84 -27.96
CA ALA A 283 -3.72 23.10 -28.74
C ALA A 283 -3.11 22.21 -29.84
N ASP A 284 -2.03 22.63 -30.48
CA ASP A 284 -1.28 21.86 -31.49
C ASP A 284 -0.54 20.64 -30.90
N ARG A 285 -0.40 20.60 -29.57
CA ARG A 285 0.15 19.47 -28.82
C ARG A 285 -0.92 18.60 -28.17
N MET A 286 -2.20 18.76 -28.53
CA MET A 286 -3.31 17.92 -28.06
C MET A 286 -3.70 16.88 -29.12
N VAL A 287 -4.13 15.69 -28.70
CA VAL A 287 -4.69 14.67 -29.60
C VAL A 287 -6.08 15.08 -30.12
N SER A 288 -6.91 15.60 -29.23
CA SER A 288 -8.27 16.05 -29.54
C SER A 288 -8.49 17.47 -28.99
N PRO A 289 -7.94 18.52 -29.63
CA PRO A 289 -7.92 19.89 -29.09
C PRO A 289 -9.32 20.44 -28.76
N ALA A 290 -10.33 20.04 -29.54
CA ALA A 290 -11.72 20.45 -29.35
C ALA A 290 -12.29 20.00 -27.99
N ARG A 291 -11.75 18.94 -27.38
CA ARG A 291 -12.18 18.41 -26.08
C ARG A 291 -11.44 19.03 -24.89
N ALA A 292 -10.43 19.87 -25.10
CA ALA A 292 -9.55 20.34 -24.03
C ALA A 292 -10.28 21.07 -22.89
N LYS A 293 -11.40 21.74 -23.17
CA LYS A 293 -12.21 22.45 -22.16
C LYS A 293 -13.04 21.53 -21.29
N THR A 294 -13.63 20.47 -21.86
CA THR A 294 -14.59 19.59 -21.17
C THR A 294 -13.94 18.31 -20.66
N HIS A 295 -13.03 17.73 -21.45
CA HIS A 295 -12.31 16.49 -21.14
C HIS A 295 -10.81 16.68 -21.39
N PRO A 296 -10.09 17.43 -20.54
CA PRO A 296 -8.69 17.77 -20.74
C PRO A 296 -7.79 16.52 -20.84
N LEU A 297 -7.99 15.52 -19.98
CA LEU A 297 -7.21 14.27 -20.03
C LEU A 297 -7.38 13.54 -21.36
N GLU A 298 -8.63 13.38 -21.82
CA GLU A 298 -8.91 12.73 -23.09
C GLU A 298 -8.39 13.56 -24.28
N ALA A 299 -8.45 14.89 -24.20
CA ALA A 299 -7.89 15.78 -25.21
C ALA A 299 -6.37 15.60 -25.34
N PHE A 300 -5.69 15.38 -24.21
CA PHE A 300 -4.25 15.19 -24.15
C PHE A 300 -3.81 13.77 -24.50
N LEU A 301 -4.41 12.74 -23.91
CA LEU A 301 -4.02 11.34 -24.11
C LEU A 301 -4.68 10.70 -25.35
N GLY A 302 -5.79 11.27 -25.83
CA GLY A 302 -6.61 10.71 -26.89
C GLY A 302 -7.55 9.59 -26.45
N ARG A 303 -7.66 9.33 -25.13
CA ARG A 303 -8.35 8.19 -24.53
C ARG A 303 -8.71 8.46 -23.06
N THR A 304 -9.68 7.72 -22.55
CA THR A 304 -10.08 7.72 -21.14
C THR A 304 -9.62 6.48 -20.38
N CYS A 305 -9.35 5.37 -21.08
CA CYS A 305 -8.94 4.11 -20.50
C CYS A 305 -7.69 3.54 -21.19
N VAL A 306 -6.98 2.66 -20.49
CA VAL A 306 -5.87 1.84 -21.01
C VAL A 306 -6.20 0.39 -20.70
N THR A 307 -6.01 -0.51 -21.66
CA THR A 307 -6.25 -1.94 -21.43
C THR A 307 -5.00 -2.57 -20.84
N ASP A 308 -5.04 -3.26 -19.71
CA ASP A 308 -3.88 -3.97 -19.20
C ASP A 308 -3.47 -5.10 -20.17
N THR A 309 -2.17 -5.24 -20.42
CA THR A 309 -1.66 -6.17 -21.44
C THR A 309 -1.90 -7.63 -21.05
N TYR A 310 -1.92 -7.95 -19.75
CA TYR A 310 -1.95 -9.32 -19.23
C TYR A 310 -3.34 -9.72 -18.75
N THR A 311 -4.02 -8.88 -17.97
CA THR A 311 -5.36 -9.18 -17.45
C THR A 311 -6.46 -8.89 -18.47
N ARG A 312 -6.16 -8.06 -19.49
CA ARG A 312 -7.12 -7.55 -20.50
C ARG A 312 -8.23 -6.65 -19.92
N GLU A 313 -8.13 -6.27 -18.66
CA GLU A 313 -9.07 -5.34 -18.05
C GLU A 313 -8.79 -3.90 -18.49
N GLU A 314 -9.83 -3.08 -18.56
CA GLU A 314 -9.67 -1.63 -18.77
C GLU A 314 -9.47 -0.93 -17.42
N GLU A 315 -8.43 -0.11 -17.34
CA GLU A 315 -8.19 0.81 -16.22
C GLU A 315 -8.32 2.26 -16.69
N ASP A 316 -8.79 3.16 -15.81
CA ASP A 316 -8.80 4.60 -16.09
C ASP A 316 -7.37 5.07 -16.45
N ALA A 317 -7.27 5.92 -17.48
CA ALA A 317 -5.97 6.29 -18.02
C ALA A 317 -5.09 7.00 -16.99
N LEU A 318 -5.67 7.78 -16.06
CA LEU A 318 -4.89 8.42 -15.00
C LEU A 318 -4.52 7.41 -13.90
N GLU A 319 -5.39 6.47 -13.54
CA GLU A 319 -5.02 5.38 -12.64
C GLU A 319 -3.81 4.59 -13.17
N TYR A 320 -3.78 4.33 -14.48
CA TYR A 320 -2.63 3.74 -15.16
C TYR A 320 -1.36 4.58 -15.00
N LEU A 321 -1.43 5.91 -15.19
CA LEU A 321 -0.27 6.79 -14.95
C LEU A 321 0.17 6.73 -13.48
N CYS A 322 -0.78 6.86 -12.55
CA CYS A 322 -0.53 6.92 -11.11
C CYS A 322 0.15 5.65 -10.59
N ARG A 323 -0.22 4.44 -11.05
CA ARG A 323 0.44 3.20 -10.59
C ARG A 323 1.90 3.06 -11.04
N HIS A 324 2.32 3.82 -12.05
CA HIS A 324 3.71 3.92 -12.50
C HIS A 324 4.48 5.08 -11.83
N THR A 325 3.89 5.69 -10.80
CA THR A 325 4.53 6.72 -9.97
C THR A 325 4.52 6.29 -8.50
N LEU A 326 5.18 7.05 -7.63
CA LEU A 326 5.06 6.87 -6.18
C LEU A 326 3.98 7.79 -5.57
N LEU A 327 2.98 8.16 -6.37
CA LEU A 327 1.92 9.13 -6.06
C LEU A 327 2.46 10.51 -5.64
N ARG A 328 3.54 10.95 -6.27
CA ARG A 328 4.14 12.27 -6.07
C ARG A 328 3.77 13.20 -7.23
N PRO A 329 3.41 14.47 -6.99
CA PRO A 329 3.18 15.44 -8.06
C PRO A 329 4.33 15.52 -9.07
N ARG A 330 5.59 15.50 -8.60
CA ARG A 330 6.79 15.48 -9.45
C ARG A 330 6.80 14.31 -10.44
N ASP A 331 6.48 13.11 -9.99
CA ASP A 331 6.48 11.91 -10.85
C ASP A 331 5.45 12.05 -11.98
N LEU A 332 4.28 12.64 -11.69
CA LEU A 332 3.27 12.95 -12.70
C LEU A 332 3.73 14.03 -13.69
N MET A 333 4.56 14.99 -13.26
CA MET A 333 5.17 15.97 -14.17
C MET A 333 6.15 15.29 -15.12
N THR A 334 7.00 14.38 -14.62
CA THR A 334 7.93 13.58 -15.45
C THR A 334 7.19 12.77 -16.51
N ILE A 335 6.13 12.05 -16.13
CA ILE A 335 5.29 11.31 -17.08
C ILE A 335 4.63 12.27 -18.08
N GLY A 336 4.07 13.38 -17.61
CA GLY A 336 3.40 14.37 -18.43
C GLY A 336 4.32 15.03 -19.45
N GLU A 337 5.56 15.35 -19.06
CA GLU A 337 6.59 15.87 -19.96
C GLU A 337 6.94 14.87 -21.05
N ARG A 338 7.17 13.59 -20.67
CA ARG A 338 7.51 12.51 -21.61
C ARG A 338 6.41 12.30 -22.65
N LEU A 339 5.16 12.21 -22.20
CA LEU A 339 3.99 12.12 -23.08
C LEU A 339 3.81 13.39 -23.90
N GLY A 340 4.06 14.56 -23.28
CA GLY A 340 3.96 15.86 -23.91
C GLY A 340 5.01 16.08 -25.00
N ALA A 341 6.12 15.34 -24.99
CA ALA A 341 7.17 15.37 -26.00
C ALA A 341 6.81 14.59 -27.27
N GLN A 342 5.97 13.55 -27.18
CA GLN A 342 5.49 12.77 -28.32
C GLN A 342 4.60 13.60 -29.27
N ARG A 343 4.52 13.21 -30.54
CA ARG A 343 3.54 13.79 -31.47
C ARG A 343 2.13 13.34 -31.08
N PRO A 344 1.09 14.17 -31.28
CA PRO A 344 -0.29 13.76 -30.98
C PRO A 344 -0.70 12.44 -31.65
N ASP A 345 -0.30 12.22 -32.89
CA ASP A 345 -0.61 10.98 -33.62
C ASP A 345 0.05 9.75 -32.98
N GLU A 346 1.29 9.86 -32.50
CA GLU A 346 2.00 8.77 -31.82
C GLU A 346 1.35 8.44 -30.48
N ARG A 347 1.12 9.46 -29.64
CA ARG A 347 0.55 9.32 -28.31
C ARG A 347 -0.88 8.77 -28.31
N ARG A 348 -1.64 8.98 -29.39
CA ARG A 348 -2.97 8.36 -29.56
C ARG A 348 -2.87 6.83 -29.62
N HIS A 349 -1.73 6.25 -30.01
CA HIS A 349 -1.53 4.80 -30.03
C HIS A 349 -1.17 4.27 -28.64
N GLU A 350 -1.90 3.25 -28.18
CA GLU A 350 -1.78 2.76 -26.81
C GLU A 350 -0.38 2.24 -26.47
N ALA A 351 0.20 1.47 -27.39
CA ALA A 351 1.53 0.90 -27.20
C ALA A 351 2.60 2.00 -27.01
N GLN A 352 2.51 3.10 -27.77
CA GLN A 352 3.43 4.22 -27.67
C GLN A 352 3.25 5.01 -26.38
N LEU A 353 2.01 5.12 -25.90
CA LEU A 353 1.71 5.70 -24.59
C LEU A 353 2.30 4.84 -23.46
N LYS A 354 2.04 3.53 -23.48
CA LYS A 354 2.58 2.59 -22.48
C LYS A 354 4.10 2.61 -22.43
N GLU A 355 4.75 2.60 -23.59
CA GLU A 355 6.21 2.68 -23.69
C GLU A 355 6.76 3.99 -23.09
N ALA A 356 6.14 5.13 -23.39
CA ALA A 356 6.56 6.41 -22.79
C ALA A 356 6.35 6.43 -21.26
N VAL A 357 5.26 5.85 -20.77
CA VAL A 357 4.99 5.73 -19.33
C VAL A 357 6.02 4.84 -18.65
N ASN A 358 6.34 3.67 -19.21
CA ASN A 358 7.33 2.76 -18.67
C ASN A 358 8.74 3.38 -18.64
N GLN A 359 9.11 4.12 -19.69
CA GLN A 359 10.38 4.86 -19.72
C GLN A 359 10.44 5.93 -18.63
N ALA A 360 9.38 6.72 -18.46
CA ALA A 360 9.30 7.72 -17.39
C ALA A 360 9.31 7.06 -16.00
N ALA A 361 8.62 5.92 -15.84
CA ALA A 361 8.63 5.14 -14.60
C ALA A 361 10.03 4.64 -14.25
N THR A 362 10.81 4.20 -15.25
CA THR A 362 12.21 3.80 -15.07
C THR A 362 13.08 4.98 -14.58
N GLU A 363 12.89 6.17 -15.15
CA GLU A 363 13.58 7.39 -14.70
C GLU A 363 13.20 7.73 -13.25
N ILE A 364 11.91 7.70 -12.92
CA ILE A 364 11.39 7.90 -11.57
C ILE A 364 11.99 6.88 -10.58
N ALA A 365 12.07 5.60 -10.97
CA ALA A 365 12.63 4.56 -10.14
C ALA A 365 14.11 4.81 -9.83
N HIS A 366 14.93 5.12 -10.84
CA HIS A 366 16.35 5.41 -10.62
C HIS A 366 16.56 6.65 -9.75
N GLU A 367 15.82 7.73 -10.00
CA GLU A 367 15.88 8.93 -9.15
C GLU A 367 15.48 8.61 -7.71
N TYR A 368 14.41 7.82 -7.52
CA TYR A 368 13.94 7.47 -6.19
C TYR A 368 14.87 6.52 -5.46
N LEU A 369 15.40 5.49 -6.13
CA LEU A 369 16.38 4.57 -5.56
C LEU A 369 17.65 5.31 -5.13
N ALA A 370 18.14 6.25 -5.95
CA ALA A 370 19.26 7.10 -5.58
C ALA A 370 18.93 7.95 -4.33
N GLU A 371 17.73 8.53 -4.30
CA GLU A 371 17.23 9.34 -3.18
C GLU A 371 17.11 8.55 -1.88
N VAL A 372 16.69 7.28 -1.93
CA VAL A 372 16.51 6.45 -0.73
C VAL A 372 17.71 5.56 -0.38
N SER A 373 18.70 5.44 -1.26
CA SER A 373 19.92 4.65 -1.02
C SER A 373 20.61 4.95 0.31
N PRO A 374 20.71 6.21 0.79
CA PRO A 374 21.16 6.57 2.13
C PRO A 374 20.55 5.78 3.28
N TYR A 375 19.28 5.41 3.13
CA TYR A 375 18.47 4.78 4.15
C TYR A 375 18.40 3.26 3.98
N LEU A 376 18.64 2.77 2.76
CA LEU A 376 18.74 1.35 2.46
C LEU A 376 20.09 0.77 2.91
N GLY A 377 21.18 1.55 2.92
CA GLY A 377 22.50 1.11 3.39
C GLY A 377 23.29 0.32 2.34
N GLU A 378 24.28 -0.47 2.74
CA GLU A 378 25.14 -1.29 1.85
C GLU A 378 24.44 -2.56 1.30
N LEU A 379 23.11 -2.54 1.26
CA LEU A 379 22.32 -3.65 0.78
C LEU A 379 22.51 -3.82 -0.74
N ASP A 380 22.84 -5.02 -1.19
CA ASP A 380 22.94 -5.36 -2.61
C ASP A 380 21.54 -5.45 -3.25
N LEU A 381 20.97 -4.27 -3.52
CA LEU A 381 19.67 -4.12 -4.14
C LEU A 381 19.66 -4.74 -5.54
N ASP A 382 20.67 -4.46 -6.36
CA ASP A 382 20.73 -4.96 -7.73
C ASP A 382 20.80 -6.50 -7.75
N GLY A 383 21.60 -7.09 -6.87
CA GLY A 383 21.68 -8.54 -6.70
C GLY A 383 20.37 -9.18 -6.27
N LEU A 384 19.60 -8.55 -5.37
CA LEU A 384 18.27 -9.03 -5.02
C LEU A 384 17.26 -8.85 -6.16
N LEU A 385 17.22 -7.67 -6.78
CA LEU A 385 16.30 -7.37 -7.88
C LEU A 385 16.50 -8.35 -9.04
N ALA A 386 17.73 -8.73 -9.35
CA ALA A 386 18.06 -9.73 -10.37
C ALA A 386 17.53 -11.16 -10.05
N GLN A 387 17.24 -11.45 -8.77
CA GLN A 387 16.71 -12.73 -8.32
C GLN A 387 15.18 -12.78 -8.23
N LEU A 388 14.50 -11.63 -8.37
CA LEU A 388 13.05 -11.59 -8.24
C LEU A 388 12.37 -12.37 -9.39
N PRO A 389 11.52 -13.35 -9.07
CA PRO A 389 10.91 -14.21 -10.09
C PRO A 389 9.74 -13.55 -10.83
N GLY A 390 9.15 -12.48 -10.28
CA GLY A 390 7.99 -11.79 -10.84
C GLY A 390 7.47 -10.68 -9.92
N PRO A 391 6.41 -9.95 -10.33
CA PRO A 391 5.85 -8.83 -9.58
C PRO A 391 5.05 -9.23 -8.33
N VAL A 392 4.65 -10.51 -8.22
CA VAL A 392 3.93 -11.06 -7.07
C VAL A 392 4.82 -12.12 -6.43
N LEU A 393 5.03 -11.99 -5.12
CA LEU A 393 5.87 -12.88 -4.31
C LEU A 393 5.01 -13.49 -3.21
N THR A 394 4.98 -14.82 -3.14
CA THR A 394 4.40 -15.52 -1.98
C THR A 394 5.34 -15.42 -0.78
N ARG A 395 4.79 -15.66 0.43
CA ARG A 395 5.62 -15.77 1.64
C ARG A 395 6.72 -16.83 1.49
N ALA A 396 6.40 -17.99 0.93
CA ALA A 396 7.35 -19.07 0.72
C ALA A 396 8.51 -18.66 -0.20
N GLU A 397 8.23 -17.87 -1.23
CA GLU A 397 9.28 -17.37 -2.15
C GLU A 397 10.18 -16.34 -1.48
N LEU A 398 9.63 -15.44 -0.66
CA LEU A 398 10.46 -14.53 0.13
C LEU A 398 11.37 -15.28 1.10
N ASP A 399 10.83 -16.28 1.79
CA ASP A 399 11.60 -17.09 2.73
C ASP A 399 12.68 -17.90 1.98
N ALA A 400 12.39 -18.40 0.77
CA ALA A 400 13.37 -19.07 -0.08
C ALA A 400 14.48 -18.14 -0.59
N LEU A 401 14.13 -16.91 -1.02
CA LEU A 401 15.10 -15.89 -1.41
C LEU A 401 15.98 -15.48 -0.22
N ALA A 402 15.39 -15.33 0.96
CA ALA A 402 16.13 -15.04 2.18
C ALA A 402 17.08 -16.19 2.60
N ALA A 403 16.68 -17.45 2.39
CA ALA A 403 17.52 -18.60 2.67
C ALA A 403 18.64 -18.80 1.64
N ALA A 404 18.42 -18.41 0.37
CA ALA A 404 19.41 -18.46 -0.69
C ALA A 404 20.48 -17.36 -0.56
N ASP A 405 20.16 -16.27 0.14
CA ASP A 405 21.08 -15.18 0.38
C ASP A 405 22.14 -15.55 1.43
N SER A 406 23.34 -15.88 0.93
CA SER A 406 24.51 -16.18 1.75
C SER A 406 24.96 -15.04 2.67
N SER A 407 24.55 -13.79 2.39
CA SER A 407 24.86 -12.63 3.23
C SER A 407 23.89 -12.45 4.40
N GLY A 408 22.72 -13.09 4.36
CA GLY A 408 21.64 -12.91 5.34
C GLY A 408 21.01 -11.52 5.34
N ALA A 409 21.29 -10.70 4.32
CA ALA A 409 20.83 -9.32 4.21
C ALA A 409 19.41 -9.22 3.60
N ALA A 410 18.96 -10.19 2.82
CA ALA A 410 17.71 -10.18 2.06
C ALA A 410 16.46 -9.78 2.89
N PRO A 411 16.24 -10.28 4.13
CA PRO A 411 15.15 -9.80 4.98
C PRO A 411 15.20 -8.28 5.25
N GLN A 412 16.42 -7.74 5.44
CA GLN A 412 16.63 -6.30 5.62
C GLN A 412 16.39 -5.53 4.33
N ILE A 413 16.70 -6.12 3.16
CA ILE A 413 16.41 -5.51 1.85
C ILE A 413 14.90 -5.45 1.61
N PHE A 414 14.16 -6.53 1.85
CA PHE A 414 12.70 -6.51 1.69
C PHE A 414 12.02 -5.55 2.65
N TRP A 415 12.44 -5.53 3.92
CA TRP A 415 12.03 -4.48 4.87
C TRP A 415 12.36 -3.08 4.33
N GLY A 416 13.56 -2.95 3.77
CA GLY A 416 14.08 -1.80 3.07
C GLY A 416 13.14 -1.26 2.00
N LEU A 417 12.74 -2.12 1.06
CA LEU A 417 11.83 -1.82 -0.03
C LEU A 417 10.41 -1.53 0.47
N TYR A 418 9.94 -2.24 1.50
CA TYR A 418 8.62 -2.03 2.09
C TYR A 418 8.48 -0.63 2.70
N ARG A 419 9.42 -0.21 3.58
CA ARG A 419 9.34 1.10 4.27
C ARG A 419 9.42 2.30 3.31
N VAL A 420 10.05 2.13 2.15
CA VAL A 420 10.11 3.16 1.10
C VAL A 420 8.98 3.04 0.06
N GLY A 421 8.05 2.07 0.23
CA GLY A 421 6.88 1.93 -0.63
C GLY A 421 7.12 1.21 -1.96
N LEU A 422 8.29 0.59 -2.15
CA LEU A 422 8.63 -0.18 -3.35
C LEU A 422 8.23 -1.66 -3.25
N LEU A 423 7.90 -2.13 -2.05
CA LEU A 423 7.28 -3.43 -1.80
C LEU A 423 5.96 -3.22 -1.05
N GLY A 424 4.87 -3.69 -1.64
CA GLY A 424 3.54 -3.70 -1.06
C GLY A 424 3.16 -5.08 -0.54
N TYR A 425 1.96 -5.19 0.02
CA TYR A 425 1.40 -6.45 0.51
C TYR A 425 -0.11 -6.49 0.36
N VAL A 426 -0.66 -7.69 0.37
CA VAL A 426 -2.11 -7.92 0.37
C VAL A 426 -2.63 -7.92 1.80
N GLN A 427 -3.67 -7.13 2.06
CA GLN A 427 -4.32 -7.04 3.36
C GLN A 427 -5.84 -7.09 3.24
N HIS A 428 -6.49 -7.63 4.28
CA HIS A 428 -7.94 -7.58 4.39
C HIS A 428 -8.37 -6.21 4.93
N ASP A 429 -9.01 -5.40 4.08
CA ASP A 429 -9.60 -4.12 4.47
C ASP A 429 -10.83 -4.37 5.33
N ARG A 430 -10.76 -4.02 6.62
CA ARG A 430 -11.85 -4.23 7.58
C ARG A 430 -13.05 -3.32 7.34
N VAL A 431 -12.87 -2.19 6.65
CA VAL A 431 -13.95 -1.23 6.36
C VAL A 431 -14.73 -1.68 5.13
N ARG A 432 -14.02 -2.13 4.09
CA ARG A 432 -14.63 -2.59 2.83
C ARG A 432 -15.01 -4.07 2.84
N GLY A 433 -14.43 -4.88 3.73
CA GLY A 433 -14.66 -6.33 3.79
C GLY A 433 -14.02 -7.09 2.62
N GLU A 434 -12.96 -6.54 2.04
CA GLU A 434 -12.33 -7.06 0.82
C GLU A 434 -10.80 -7.15 0.98
N TRP A 435 -10.17 -8.08 0.27
CA TRP A 435 -8.72 -8.10 0.13
C TRP A 435 -8.25 -7.02 -0.84
N ARG A 436 -7.26 -6.23 -0.41
CA ARG A 436 -6.73 -5.10 -1.18
C ARG A 436 -5.22 -5.04 -1.13
N GLN A 437 -4.66 -4.50 -2.19
CA GLN A 437 -3.24 -4.25 -2.35
C GLN A 437 -2.85 -2.95 -1.62
N ARG A 438 -1.87 -3.02 -0.72
CA ARG A 438 -1.36 -1.86 -0.01
C ARG A 438 0.11 -1.64 -0.31
N PHE A 439 0.41 -0.41 -0.74
CA PHE A 439 1.76 0.13 -0.80
C PHE A 439 1.84 1.33 0.14
N LEU A 440 2.95 1.44 0.87
CA LEU A 440 3.22 2.64 1.64
C LEU A 440 3.53 3.81 0.69
N ARG A 441 3.07 5.00 1.05
CA ARG A 441 3.51 6.22 0.35
C ARG A 441 4.88 6.65 0.87
N PRO A 442 5.69 7.35 0.04
CA PRO A 442 6.94 7.94 0.52
C PRO A 442 6.71 8.77 1.79
N GLY A 443 7.42 8.44 2.87
CA GLY A 443 7.35 9.12 4.17
C GLY A 443 6.18 8.69 5.07
N GLU A 444 5.44 7.62 4.74
CA GLU A 444 4.42 7.03 5.62
C GLU A 444 5.06 6.21 6.78
N ALA A 445 6.12 5.45 6.50
CA ALA A 445 6.90 4.73 7.50
C ALA A 445 8.13 5.52 7.99
N THR A 446 8.62 5.17 9.18
CA THR A 446 9.92 5.63 9.66
C THR A 446 11.04 4.90 8.91
N LEU A 447 12.17 5.58 8.70
CA LEU A 447 13.34 5.02 8.02
C LEU A 447 14.25 4.20 8.95
N ASP A 448 13.68 3.57 9.97
CA ASP A 448 14.45 2.73 10.89
C ASP A 448 14.99 1.50 10.15
N PRO A 449 16.27 1.14 10.35
CA PRO A 449 16.89 -0.01 9.70
C PRO A 449 16.30 -1.34 10.17
N ASP A 450 15.81 -1.39 11.41
CA ASP A 450 15.31 -2.61 12.03
C ASP A 450 13.79 -2.71 11.91
N GLY A 451 13.32 -3.83 11.37
CA GLY A 451 11.89 -4.13 11.28
C GLY A 451 11.62 -5.46 10.60
N THR A 452 10.34 -5.83 10.58
CA THR A 452 9.86 -7.03 9.92
C THR A 452 8.71 -6.68 8.98
N LEU A 453 8.60 -7.43 7.89
CA LEU A 453 7.50 -7.28 6.97
C LEU A 453 6.15 -7.56 7.66
N PRO A 454 5.07 -6.85 7.29
CA PRO A 454 3.73 -7.19 7.73
C PRO A 454 3.40 -8.64 7.37
N PRO A 455 2.76 -9.42 8.24
CA PRO A 455 2.36 -10.78 7.91
C PRO A 455 1.29 -10.76 6.81
N ALA A 456 1.66 -11.21 5.62
CA ALA A 456 0.80 -11.30 4.44
C ALA A 456 1.06 -12.59 3.67
N SER A 457 0.03 -13.05 2.93
CA SER A 457 0.13 -14.18 2.00
C SER A 457 0.99 -13.82 0.78
N HIS A 458 0.79 -12.60 0.28
CA HIS A 458 1.44 -12.08 -0.92
C HIS A 458 2.06 -10.71 -0.67
N TYR A 459 3.22 -10.50 -1.28
CA TYR A 459 3.95 -9.25 -1.37
C TYR A 459 4.08 -8.85 -2.83
N LEU A 460 4.04 -7.56 -3.08
CA LEU A 460 3.84 -7.00 -4.41
C LEU A 460 4.97 -6.05 -4.73
N VAL A 461 5.67 -6.27 -5.82
CA VAL A 461 6.71 -5.35 -6.29
C VAL A 461 6.02 -4.16 -6.96
N HIS A 462 6.43 -2.94 -6.58
CA HIS A 462 5.81 -1.74 -7.12
C HIS A 462 6.04 -1.61 -8.64
N PRO A 463 5.02 -1.27 -9.46
CA PRO A 463 5.14 -1.23 -10.93
C PRO A 463 6.21 -0.27 -11.46
N VAL A 464 6.57 0.77 -10.70
CA VAL A 464 7.68 1.67 -11.03
C VAL A 464 9.01 0.93 -11.25
N LEU A 465 9.21 -0.23 -10.61
CA LEU A 465 10.41 -1.04 -10.73
C LEU A 465 10.37 -2.06 -11.88
N SER A 466 9.23 -2.24 -12.56
CA SER A 466 9.05 -3.35 -13.50
C SER A 466 10.12 -3.39 -14.60
N ASP A 467 10.40 -2.25 -15.24
CA ASP A 467 11.42 -2.16 -16.29
C ASP A 467 12.86 -2.21 -15.75
N VAL A 468 13.09 -1.68 -14.55
CA VAL A 468 14.40 -1.77 -13.88
C VAL A 468 14.75 -3.24 -13.65
N ILE A 469 13.80 -4.01 -13.11
CA ILE A 469 13.99 -5.44 -12.83
C ILE A 469 14.03 -6.25 -14.12
N ALA A 470 13.15 -5.99 -15.09
CA ALA A 470 13.13 -6.74 -16.35
C ALA A 470 14.44 -6.63 -17.15
N ARG A 471 15.17 -5.52 -17.01
CA ARG A 471 16.51 -5.34 -17.60
C ARG A 471 17.59 -6.18 -16.90
N LEU A 472 17.47 -6.38 -15.58
CA LEU A 472 18.38 -7.22 -14.80
C LEU A 472 18.03 -8.71 -14.94
N GLN A 473 16.75 -9.03 -15.02
CA GLN A 473 16.19 -10.38 -15.07
C GLN A 473 15.09 -10.47 -16.13
N PRO A 474 15.43 -10.84 -17.38
CA PRO A 474 14.43 -10.97 -18.45
C PRO A 474 13.29 -11.96 -18.14
N ALA A 475 13.52 -12.95 -17.27
CA ALA A 475 12.50 -13.90 -16.84
C ALA A 475 11.38 -13.25 -16.00
N TYR A 476 11.66 -12.10 -15.36
CA TYR A 476 10.68 -11.36 -14.54
C TYR A 476 9.42 -11.00 -15.35
N GLY A 477 9.62 -10.51 -16.58
CA GLY A 477 8.52 -10.14 -17.48
C GLY A 477 7.68 -11.32 -17.98
N GLN A 478 8.14 -12.56 -17.80
CA GLN A 478 7.42 -13.76 -18.22
C GLN A 478 6.40 -14.23 -17.16
N ARG A 479 6.58 -13.81 -15.91
CA ARG A 479 5.74 -14.20 -14.76
C ARG A 479 4.80 -13.08 -14.31
N MET A 480 4.37 -12.23 -15.23
CA MET A 480 3.38 -11.20 -14.95
C MET A 480 2.05 -11.82 -14.52
N ASP A 481 1.44 -11.24 -13.50
CA ASP A 481 0.13 -11.65 -13.00
C ASP A 481 -0.94 -11.43 -14.07
N ARG A 482 -1.77 -12.46 -14.31
CA ARG A 482 -2.83 -12.45 -15.33
C ARG A 482 -4.22 -12.21 -14.75
N THR A 483 -4.35 -12.13 -13.44
CA THR A 483 -5.60 -11.93 -12.72
C THR A 483 -5.65 -10.55 -12.06
N ASN A 484 -4.53 -10.07 -11.51
CA ASN A 484 -4.45 -8.80 -10.80
C ASN A 484 -3.57 -7.78 -11.52
N ILE A 485 -4.10 -6.57 -11.67
CA ILE A 485 -3.29 -5.39 -11.96
C ILE A 485 -2.63 -4.94 -10.65
N ILE A 486 -1.30 -4.86 -10.63
CA ILE A 486 -0.58 -4.41 -9.44
C ILE A 486 -0.63 -2.89 -9.32
N GLY A 487 -1.06 -2.38 -8.16
CA GLY A 487 -1.11 -0.94 -7.91
C GLY A 487 -1.76 -0.55 -6.58
N TYR A 488 -1.72 0.74 -6.27
CA TYR A 488 -2.24 1.30 -5.02
C TYR A 488 -3.73 1.04 -4.82
N ASP A 489 -4.08 0.50 -3.65
CA ASP A 489 -5.47 0.31 -3.19
C ASP A 489 -6.34 -0.42 -4.21
N ARG A 490 -5.77 -1.33 -5.02
CA ARG A 490 -6.56 -2.15 -5.95
C ARG A 490 -7.11 -3.40 -5.23
N PRO A 491 -8.29 -3.91 -5.63
CA PRO A 491 -8.76 -5.21 -5.15
C PRO A 491 -7.74 -6.31 -5.44
N TRP A 492 -7.71 -7.33 -4.58
CA TRP A 492 -6.94 -8.55 -4.78
C TRP A 492 -7.87 -9.72 -5.08
N ARG A 493 -7.56 -10.47 -6.14
CA ARG A 493 -8.25 -11.68 -6.58
C ARG A 493 -7.22 -12.79 -6.59
N ASP A 494 -7.39 -13.86 -5.84
CA ASP A 494 -6.35 -14.89 -5.78
C ASP A 494 -6.09 -15.54 -7.15
N VAL A 495 -4.81 -15.61 -7.52
CA VAL A 495 -4.31 -16.25 -8.75
C VAL A 495 -4.09 -17.72 -8.41
N ALA A 496 -4.99 -18.59 -8.87
CA ALA A 496 -5.10 -20.00 -8.49
C ALA A 496 -3.78 -20.76 -8.18
N GLY A 497 -3.74 -21.42 -7.00
CA GLY A 497 -2.92 -22.61 -6.78
C GLY A 497 -2.44 -22.88 -5.34
N HIS A 498 -3.26 -23.55 -4.53
CA HIS A 498 -2.87 -24.37 -3.36
C HIS A 498 -2.28 -23.66 -2.11
N GLU A 499 -3.15 -23.13 -1.25
CA GLU A 499 -3.29 -23.49 0.19
C GLU A 499 -4.15 -22.44 0.97
N VAL A 500 -5.35 -22.88 1.39
CA VAL A 500 -6.18 -22.49 2.57
C VAL A 500 -6.61 -21.01 2.74
N HIS A 501 -7.87 -20.59 2.95
CA HIS A 501 -9.10 -21.19 3.48
C HIS A 501 -10.31 -20.55 2.78
N PHE A 502 -11.07 -21.31 1.99
CA PHE A 502 -12.45 -20.90 1.69
C PHE A 502 -13.30 -21.21 2.93
N GLU A 503 -13.96 -20.19 3.49
CA GLU A 503 -14.91 -20.41 4.58
C GLU A 503 -15.95 -21.44 4.11
N ALA A 504 -15.86 -22.61 4.72
CA ALA A 504 -16.78 -23.68 4.44
C ALA A 504 -18.11 -23.31 5.11
N TYR A 505 -19.13 -23.03 4.32
CA TYR A 505 -20.43 -22.63 4.85
C TYR A 505 -21.31 -23.84 5.09
N LEU A 506 -22.12 -23.79 6.14
CA LEU A 506 -23.11 -24.82 6.45
C LEU A 506 -24.43 -24.45 5.78
N ARG A 507 -25.06 -25.44 5.14
CA ARG A 507 -26.42 -25.32 4.63
C ARG A 507 -27.18 -26.62 4.94
N PRO A 508 -28.38 -26.54 5.51
CA PRO A 508 -29.23 -27.70 5.69
C PRO A 508 -29.76 -28.15 4.34
N CYS A 509 -29.54 -29.42 3.97
CA CYS A 509 -30.09 -30.00 2.76
C CYS A 509 -30.27 -31.52 2.91
N CYS A 510 -30.93 -32.12 1.92
CA CYS A 510 -31.09 -33.56 1.84
C CYS A 510 -29.82 -34.19 1.24
N VAL A 511 -29.37 -35.29 1.82
CA VAL A 511 -28.18 -36.04 1.41
C VAL A 511 -28.56 -37.46 1.05
N LEU A 512 -28.06 -37.92 -0.09
CA LEU A 512 -28.12 -39.29 -0.56
C LEU A 512 -26.72 -39.86 -0.55
N LYS A 513 -26.51 -40.93 0.22
CA LYS A 513 -25.31 -41.75 0.17
C LYS A 513 -25.66 -43.11 -0.41
N ALA A 514 -24.98 -43.49 -1.49
CA ALA A 514 -25.12 -44.78 -2.12
C ALA A 514 -23.78 -45.53 -2.17
N ASP A 515 -23.83 -46.86 -2.08
CA ASP A 515 -22.67 -47.75 -2.10
C ASP A 515 -23.03 -49.11 -2.72
N VAL A 516 -22.14 -49.66 -3.55
CA VAL A 516 -22.32 -50.97 -4.17
C VAL A 516 -21.95 -52.08 -3.18
N HIS A 517 -22.95 -52.84 -2.76
CA HIS A 517 -22.76 -53.98 -1.88
C HIS A 517 -21.85 -55.03 -2.53
N GLY A 518 -20.80 -55.43 -1.82
CA GLY A 518 -19.89 -56.50 -2.25
C GLY A 518 -18.98 -56.10 -3.41
N PHE A 519 -18.74 -54.81 -3.65
CA PHE A 519 -17.92 -54.32 -4.76
C PHE A 519 -16.52 -54.96 -4.87
N GLY A 520 -15.89 -55.28 -3.73
CA GLY A 520 -14.62 -56.00 -3.71
C GLY A 520 -14.65 -57.33 -4.48
N ALA A 521 -15.74 -58.09 -4.39
CA ALA A 521 -15.91 -59.34 -5.12
C ALA A 521 -16.07 -59.11 -6.64
N LEU A 522 -16.73 -58.02 -7.04
CA LEU A 522 -16.86 -57.61 -8.45
C LEU A 522 -15.50 -57.22 -9.04
N MET A 523 -14.65 -56.53 -8.28
CA MET A 523 -13.27 -56.22 -8.70
C MET A 523 -12.44 -57.50 -8.89
N HIS A 524 -12.56 -58.47 -7.99
CA HIS A 524 -11.82 -59.73 -8.10
C HIS A 524 -12.29 -60.57 -9.29
N ALA A 525 -13.56 -60.43 -9.69
CA ALA A 525 -14.14 -61.06 -10.87
C ALA A 525 -13.94 -60.27 -12.18
N GLY A 526 -13.30 -59.09 -12.14
CA GLY A 526 -13.10 -58.21 -13.31
C GLY A 526 -14.40 -57.62 -13.89
N ALA A 527 -15.47 -57.58 -13.10
CA ALA A 527 -16.80 -57.10 -13.51
C ALA A 527 -17.11 -55.69 -13.00
N ASP A 528 -16.15 -54.99 -12.40
CA ASP A 528 -16.35 -53.70 -11.72
C ASP A 528 -16.43 -52.51 -12.67
N LEU A 529 -15.67 -52.51 -13.77
CA LEU A 529 -15.62 -51.36 -14.70
C LEU A 529 -16.99 -50.98 -15.29
N PRO A 530 -17.85 -51.91 -15.75
CA PRO A 530 -19.22 -51.60 -16.17
C PRO A 530 -20.08 -51.01 -15.04
N VAL A 531 -19.87 -51.45 -13.80
CA VAL A 531 -20.64 -50.99 -12.63
C VAL A 531 -20.25 -49.56 -12.25
N ARG A 532 -18.95 -49.23 -12.25
CA ARG A 532 -18.45 -47.86 -12.03
C ARG A 532 -19.02 -46.89 -13.05
N LYS A 533 -19.01 -47.30 -14.33
CA LYS A 533 -19.54 -46.51 -15.44
C LYS A 533 -21.05 -46.30 -15.31
N ALA A 534 -21.81 -47.34 -14.99
CA ALA A 534 -23.25 -47.24 -14.78
C ALA A 534 -23.60 -46.28 -13.63
N MET A 535 -22.83 -46.32 -12.52
CA MET A 535 -23.01 -45.38 -11.41
C MET A 535 -22.75 -43.94 -11.84
N GLU A 536 -21.61 -43.67 -12.50
CA GLU A 536 -21.24 -42.32 -12.91
C GLU A 536 -22.23 -41.72 -13.92
N GLU A 537 -22.66 -42.51 -14.90
CA GLU A 537 -23.65 -42.09 -15.89
C GLU A 537 -25.03 -41.85 -15.24
N ALA A 538 -25.43 -42.69 -14.28
CA ALA A 538 -26.71 -42.55 -13.60
C ALA A 538 -26.74 -41.30 -12.68
N VAL A 539 -25.66 -41.02 -11.94
CA VAL A 539 -25.55 -39.78 -11.14
C VAL A 539 -25.61 -38.56 -12.06
N ARG A 540 -24.83 -38.55 -13.14
CA ARG A 540 -24.80 -37.43 -14.09
C ARG A 540 -26.14 -37.17 -14.77
N ARG A 541 -26.92 -38.23 -15.03
CA ARG A 541 -28.19 -38.16 -15.74
C ARG A 541 -29.37 -37.80 -14.84
N TRP A 542 -29.40 -38.32 -13.62
CA TRP A 542 -30.59 -38.28 -12.77
C TRP A 542 -30.47 -37.36 -11.57
N ALA A 543 -29.28 -36.87 -11.22
CA ALA A 543 -29.15 -35.87 -10.16
C ALA A 543 -29.93 -34.58 -10.51
N PRO A 544 -30.61 -33.96 -9.53
CA PRO A 544 -31.41 -32.76 -9.78
C PRO A 544 -30.58 -31.60 -10.36
N PRO A 545 -31.15 -30.75 -11.23
CA PRO A 545 -30.48 -29.54 -11.72
C PRO A 545 -30.19 -28.58 -10.56
N GLY A 546 -28.92 -28.48 -10.16
CA GLY A 546 -28.48 -27.69 -9.00
C GLY A 546 -28.04 -28.53 -7.79
N ALA A 547 -28.23 -29.85 -7.84
CA ALA A 547 -27.67 -30.76 -6.86
C ALA A 547 -26.15 -30.82 -6.97
N ILE A 548 -25.50 -31.04 -5.83
CA ILE A 548 -24.05 -31.23 -5.76
C ILE A 548 -23.81 -32.72 -5.62
N ALA A 549 -23.11 -33.32 -6.58
CA ALA A 549 -22.94 -34.76 -6.68
C ALA A 549 -21.47 -35.15 -6.83
N GLU A 550 -21.06 -36.17 -6.09
CA GLU A 550 -19.71 -36.75 -6.10
C GLU A 550 -19.78 -38.27 -6.23
N VAL A 551 -18.95 -38.84 -7.09
CA VAL A 551 -18.77 -40.30 -7.22
C VAL A 551 -17.42 -40.65 -6.61
N GLY A 552 -17.44 -41.34 -5.47
CA GLY A 552 -16.24 -41.70 -4.71
C GLY A 552 -15.75 -43.10 -5.08
N ALA A 553 -14.43 -43.23 -5.36
CA ALA A 553 -13.71 -44.49 -5.63
C ALA A 553 -14.30 -45.44 -6.70
N GLY A 554 -15.38 -45.03 -7.37
CA GLY A 554 -16.11 -45.77 -8.41
C GLY A 554 -17.27 -46.65 -7.90
N ASP A 555 -17.39 -46.87 -6.59
CA ASP A 555 -18.37 -47.77 -5.98
C ASP A 555 -19.37 -47.07 -5.05
N ALA A 556 -19.18 -45.78 -4.80
CA ALA A 556 -20.07 -44.99 -3.99
C ALA A 556 -20.46 -43.66 -4.64
N ALA A 557 -21.65 -43.17 -4.33
CA ALA A 557 -22.12 -41.85 -4.75
C ALA A 557 -22.62 -41.04 -3.56
N LEU A 558 -22.43 -39.73 -3.61
CA LEU A 558 -22.93 -38.77 -2.65
C LEU A 558 -23.64 -37.65 -3.43
N VAL A 559 -24.89 -37.37 -3.12
CA VAL A 559 -25.66 -36.30 -3.76
C VAL A 559 -26.35 -35.46 -2.69
N ALA A 560 -26.20 -34.13 -2.76
CA ALA A 560 -26.84 -33.19 -1.85
C ALA A 560 -27.75 -32.24 -2.64
N ASP A 561 -29.02 -32.12 -2.20
CA ASP A 561 -30.04 -31.29 -2.84
C ASP A 561 -31.11 -30.85 -1.81
N ASP A 562 -31.84 -29.77 -2.10
CA ASP A 562 -32.91 -29.28 -1.22
C ASP A 562 -34.26 -30.01 -1.43
N ASP A 563 -34.42 -30.76 -2.51
CA ASP A 563 -35.66 -31.45 -2.84
C ASP A 563 -35.64 -32.94 -2.45
N PRO A 564 -36.32 -33.32 -1.34
CA PRO A 564 -36.38 -34.71 -0.91
C PRO A 564 -37.08 -35.62 -1.92
N ILE A 565 -38.02 -35.10 -2.74
CA ILE A 565 -38.71 -35.89 -3.76
C ILE A 565 -37.76 -36.21 -4.91
N ALA A 566 -37.05 -35.21 -5.41
CA ALA A 566 -36.08 -35.38 -6.50
C ALA A 566 -34.92 -36.28 -6.07
N LEU A 567 -34.49 -36.18 -4.80
CA LEU A 567 -33.44 -37.03 -4.26
C LEU A 567 -33.89 -38.49 -4.09
N ALA A 568 -35.13 -38.74 -3.65
CA ALA A 568 -35.71 -40.10 -3.61
C ALA A 568 -35.88 -40.71 -5.02
N GLN A 569 -36.26 -39.90 -6.01
CA GLN A 569 -36.30 -40.31 -7.42
C GLN A 569 -34.90 -40.66 -7.95
N THR A 570 -33.90 -39.82 -7.63
CA THR A 570 -32.50 -40.08 -7.97
C THR A 570 -32.02 -41.41 -7.40
N ALA A 571 -32.31 -41.68 -6.11
CA ALA A 571 -31.97 -42.96 -5.47
C ALA A 571 -32.56 -44.17 -6.19
N ARG A 572 -33.83 -44.09 -6.62
CA ARG A 572 -34.48 -45.17 -7.35
C ARG A 572 -33.89 -45.40 -8.74
N HIS A 573 -33.60 -44.32 -9.47
CA HIS A 573 -32.96 -44.42 -10.78
C HIS A 573 -31.53 -44.96 -10.70
N LEU A 574 -30.78 -44.59 -9.65
CA LEU A 574 -29.45 -45.16 -9.38
C LEU A 574 -29.52 -46.68 -9.19
N ILE A 575 -30.47 -47.17 -8.38
CA ILE A 575 -30.69 -48.61 -8.21
C ILE A 575 -30.99 -49.27 -9.55
N ASP A 576 -31.96 -48.74 -10.32
CA ASP A 576 -32.41 -49.37 -11.56
C ASP A 576 -31.33 -49.42 -12.65
N GLU A 577 -30.48 -48.39 -12.77
CA GLU A 577 -29.39 -48.36 -13.75
C GLU A 577 -28.21 -49.23 -13.33
N VAL A 578 -27.80 -49.18 -12.05
CA VAL A 578 -26.70 -50.01 -11.54
C VAL A 578 -27.07 -51.50 -11.66
N TYR A 579 -28.34 -51.87 -11.44
CA TYR A 579 -28.81 -53.26 -11.50
C TYR A 579 -28.73 -53.88 -12.89
N ARG A 580 -28.71 -53.06 -13.94
CA ARG A 580 -28.55 -53.51 -15.33
C ARG A 580 -27.10 -53.82 -15.68
N ALA A 581 -26.15 -53.41 -14.84
CA ALA A 581 -24.74 -53.70 -15.07
C ALA A 581 -24.42 -55.21 -14.88
N PRO A 582 -23.45 -55.76 -15.63
CA PRO A 582 -22.97 -57.12 -15.44
C PRO A 582 -22.56 -57.42 -13.99
N GLY A 583 -22.79 -58.65 -13.53
CA GLY A 583 -22.41 -59.08 -12.17
C GLY A 583 -23.51 -58.93 -11.10
N GLN A 584 -24.72 -58.51 -11.50
CA GLN A 584 -25.88 -58.34 -10.60
C GLN A 584 -25.57 -57.50 -9.33
N PRO A 585 -24.95 -56.32 -9.48
CA PRO A 585 -24.62 -55.48 -8.34
C PRO A 585 -25.89 -55.05 -7.61
N ARG A 586 -25.82 -54.97 -6.28
CA ARG A 586 -26.88 -54.40 -5.44
C ARG A 586 -26.39 -53.12 -4.79
N LEU A 587 -27.26 -52.13 -4.70
CA LEU A 587 -26.95 -50.81 -4.16
C LEU A 587 -27.64 -50.65 -2.81
N ARG A 588 -26.93 -50.09 -1.85
CA ARG A 588 -27.48 -49.63 -0.57
C ARG A 588 -27.57 -48.12 -0.63
N VAL A 589 -28.75 -47.56 -0.35
CA VAL A 589 -28.96 -46.11 -0.41
C VAL A 589 -29.52 -45.60 0.91
N ALA A 590 -28.83 -44.65 1.53
CA ALA A 590 -29.26 -43.93 2.71
C ALA A 590 -29.59 -42.48 2.38
N LEU A 591 -30.72 -41.99 2.90
CA LEU A 591 -31.20 -40.62 2.77
C LEU A 591 -31.27 -39.95 4.14
N HIS A 592 -30.79 -38.73 4.24
CA HIS A 592 -30.80 -37.95 5.48
C HIS A 592 -31.00 -36.46 5.19
N TYR A 593 -31.41 -35.67 6.19
CA TYR A 593 -31.53 -34.22 6.09
C TYR A 593 -30.87 -33.56 7.29
N GLY A 594 -30.03 -32.56 7.04
CA GLY A 594 -29.35 -31.78 8.07
C GLY A 594 -28.22 -30.95 7.50
N ASP A 595 -27.35 -30.43 8.35
CA ASP A 595 -26.28 -29.52 7.94
C ASP A 595 -25.21 -30.23 7.11
N VAL A 596 -25.01 -29.73 5.89
CA VAL A 596 -23.93 -30.11 4.99
C VAL A 596 -22.97 -28.94 4.88
N GLN A 597 -21.68 -29.26 4.94
CA GLN A 597 -20.61 -28.29 4.81
C GLN A 597 -20.17 -28.25 3.35
N PHE A 598 -20.33 -27.08 2.74
CA PHE A 598 -19.97 -26.83 1.35
C PHE A 598 -18.73 -25.95 1.26
N ARG A 599 -17.97 -26.15 0.18
CA ARG A 599 -16.90 -25.26 -0.23
C ARG A 599 -17.18 -24.75 -1.62
N GLN A 600 -17.18 -23.43 -1.81
CA GLN A 600 -17.35 -22.85 -3.13
C GLN A 600 -16.14 -23.22 -4.00
N GLY A 601 -16.41 -23.76 -5.20
CA GLY A 601 -15.38 -23.95 -6.21
C GLY A 601 -14.95 -22.63 -6.84
N ASP A 602 -13.89 -22.66 -7.65
CA ASP A 602 -13.43 -21.48 -8.41
C ASP A 602 -14.54 -20.92 -9.33
N ALA A 603 -14.39 -19.69 -9.81
CA ALA A 603 -15.38 -19.01 -10.65
C ALA A 603 -15.86 -19.93 -11.81
N ASP A 604 -17.16 -20.25 -11.78
CA ASP A 604 -17.92 -21.17 -12.65
C ASP A 604 -17.91 -22.69 -12.31
N ALA A 605 -17.25 -23.14 -11.24
CA ALA A 605 -17.35 -24.53 -10.76
C ALA A 605 -18.48 -24.71 -9.72
N PRO A 606 -19.25 -25.81 -9.75
CA PRO A 606 -20.24 -26.10 -8.73
C PRO A 606 -19.55 -26.29 -7.36
N PRO A 607 -20.20 -25.87 -6.26
CA PRO A 607 -19.68 -26.08 -4.90
C PRO A 607 -19.41 -27.57 -4.62
N LEU A 608 -18.43 -27.86 -3.78
CA LEU A 608 -18.01 -29.22 -3.39
C LEU A 608 -18.52 -29.57 -1.99
N ILE A 609 -18.80 -30.85 -1.75
CA ILE A 609 -19.17 -31.34 -0.41
C ILE A 609 -17.87 -31.63 0.35
N VAL A 610 -17.64 -30.92 1.45
CA VAL A 610 -16.40 -31.10 2.25
C VAL A 610 -16.64 -31.75 3.60
N GLY A 611 -17.91 -31.95 3.99
CA GLY A 611 -18.29 -32.62 5.23
C GLY A 611 -19.71 -32.26 5.67
N GLY A 612 -19.95 -32.33 6.98
CA GLY A 612 -21.23 -32.01 7.60
C GLY A 612 -21.82 -33.19 8.38
N GLU A 613 -22.62 -32.88 9.39
CA GLU A 613 -23.31 -33.87 10.22
C GLU A 613 -24.23 -34.74 9.36
N ALA A 614 -24.88 -34.15 8.35
CA ALA A 614 -25.77 -34.89 7.49
C ALA A 614 -25.07 -35.92 6.59
N VAL A 615 -23.89 -35.56 6.06
CA VAL A 615 -23.04 -36.48 5.29
C VAL A 615 -22.53 -37.62 6.17
N LEU A 616 -22.11 -37.29 7.40
CA LEU A 616 -21.68 -38.28 8.38
C LEU A 616 -22.83 -39.26 8.70
N CYS A 617 -24.01 -38.75 9.02
CA CYS A 617 -25.17 -39.55 9.38
C CYS A 617 -25.59 -40.48 8.22
N ALA A 618 -25.71 -39.96 6.99
CA ALA A 618 -26.04 -40.77 5.82
C ALA A 618 -25.01 -41.89 5.57
N ALA A 619 -23.70 -41.59 5.72
CA ALA A 619 -22.63 -42.58 5.60
C ALA A 619 -22.61 -43.61 6.74
N ARG A 620 -23.18 -43.29 7.91
CA ARG A 620 -23.34 -44.21 9.04
C ARG A 620 -24.58 -45.09 8.91
N VAL A 621 -25.64 -44.59 8.26
CA VAL A 621 -26.87 -45.34 7.98
C VAL A 621 -26.69 -46.32 6.83
N GLU A 622 -25.98 -45.94 5.76
CA GLU A 622 -25.76 -46.77 4.55
C GLU A 622 -25.40 -48.24 4.85
N PRO A 623 -24.48 -48.56 5.78
CA PRO A 623 -24.09 -49.95 6.04
C PRO A 623 -25.22 -50.84 6.59
N PHE A 624 -26.23 -50.23 7.22
CA PHE A 624 -27.40 -50.93 7.78
C PHE A 624 -28.47 -51.19 6.73
N VAL A 625 -28.42 -50.49 5.59
CA VAL A 625 -29.42 -50.62 4.54
C VAL A 625 -29.32 -51.99 3.88
N GLU A 626 -30.46 -52.67 3.76
CA GLU A 626 -30.52 -53.96 3.06
C GLU A 626 -30.19 -53.78 1.55
N PRO A 627 -29.39 -54.66 0.94
CA PRO A 627 -28.99 -54.53 -0.46
C PRO A 627 -30.19 -54.44 -1.41
N GLY A 628 -30.32 -53.30 -2.09
CA GLY A 628 -31.40 -52.97 -3.01
C GLY A 628 -32.53 -52.13 -2.44
N GLN A 629 -32.38 -51.64 -1.22
CA GLN A 629 -33.36 -50.78 -0.58
C GLN A 629 -32.84 -49.34 -0.47
N ILE A 630 -33.80 -48.44 -0.28
CA ILE A 630 -33.57 -47.03 0.02
C ILE A 630 -34.12 -46.81 1.42
N TRP A 631 -33.27 -46.45 2.36
CA TRP A 631 -33.68 -46.13 3.73
C TRP A 631 -33.46 -44.65 4.01
N ALA A 632 -34.32 -44.05 4.81
CA ALA A 632 -34.27 -42.67 5.22
C ALA A 632 -34.34 -42.55 6.74
N THR A 633 -33.75 -41.48 7.30
CA THR A 633 -33.96 -41.13 8.71
C THR A 633 -35.30 -40.39 8.92
N GLU A 634 -35.70 -40.22 10.18
CA GLU A 634 -36.87 -39.41 10.54
C GLU A 634 -36.80 -37.98 9.99
N GLU A 635 -35.62 -37.36 10.03
CA GLU A 635 -35.40 -35.99 9.58
C GLU A 635 -35.67 -35.85 8.07
N PHE A 636 -35.21 -36.81 7.26
CA PHE A 636 -35.53 -36.84 5.84
C PHE A 636 -37.01 -37.16 5.58
N ARG A 637 -37.60 -38.08 6.36
CA ARG A 637 -39.03 -38.41 6.28
C ARG A 637 -39.90 -37.19 6.53
N ALA A 638 -39.56 -36.36 7.52
CA ALA A 638 -40.28 -35.13 7.81
C ALA A 638 -40.27 -34.19 6.59
N GLN A 639 -39.11 -33.97 5.98
CA GLN A 639 -38.98 -33.17 4.76
C GLN A 639 -39.76 -33.76 3.57
N LEU A 640 -39.77 -35.08 3.42
CA LEU A 640 -40.52 -35.76 2.37
C LEU A 640 -42.05 -35.63 2.56
N GLN A 641 -42.54 -35.61 3.79
CA GLN A 641 -43.98 -35.49 4.13
C GLN A 641 -44.53 -34.07 3.98
N GLU A 642 -43.68 -33.05 4.07
CA GLU A 642 -44.05 -31.64 3.86
C GLU A 642 -44.43 -31.36 2.39
N ARG A 643 -44.07 -32.24 1.45
CA ARG A 643 -44.33 -32.07 0.03
C ARG A 643 -45.26 -33.17 -0.52
N PRO A 644 -46.26 -32.83 -1.34
CA PRO A 644 -47.13 -33.83 -1.97
C PRO A 644 -46.30 -34.78 -2.85
N SER A 645 -46.28 -36.07 -2.52
CA SER A 645 -45.56 -37.07 -3.30
C SER A 645 -46.25 -38.44 -3.23
N LEU A 646 -45.91 -39.32 -4.18
CA LEU A 646 -46.37 -40.71 -4.19
C LEU A 646 -45.53 -41.61 -3.28
N TRP A 647 -44.39 -41.11 -2.79
CA TRP A 647 -43.47 -41.86 -1.95
C TRP A 647 -44.08 -42.20 -0.59
N ARG A 648 -43.91 -43.45 -0.17
CA ARG A 648 -44.35 -43.98 1.11
C ARG A 648 -43.14 -44.34 1.96
N THR A 649 -43.28 -44.15 3.26
CA THR A 649 -42.25 -44.51 4.25
C THR A 649 -42.81 -45.56 5.21
N THR A 650 -42.15 -46.70 5.32
CA THR A 650 -42.50 -47.74 6.31
C THR A 650 -41.40 -47.83 7.35
N GLN A 651 -41.77 -47.75 8.63
CA GLN A 651 -40.79 -47.79 9.72
C GLN A 651 -40.08 -49.15 9.77
N ILE A 652 -38.78 -49.12 10.01
CA ILE A 652 -37.96 -50.31 10.18
C ILE A 652 -37.75 -50.50 11.69
N GLU A 653 -38.04 -51.70 12.18
CA GLU A 653 -37.86 -52.02 13.60
C GLU A 653 -36.37 -52.22 13.92
N ALA A 654 -35.90 -51.55 14.97
CA ALA A 654 -34.54 -51.72 15.45
C ALA A 654 -34.37 -53.10 16.11
N PRO A 655 -33.20 -53.75 15.96
CA PRO A 655 -32.91 -54.99 16.67
C PRO A 655 -33.04 -54.77 18.19
N ALA A 656 -33.69 -55.71 18.89
CA ALA A 656 -33.84 -55.74 20.36
C ALA A 656 -34.79 -54.70 21.01
N GLY A 657 -35.72 -54.09 20.27
CA GLY A 657 -36.76 -53.22 20.86
C GLY A 657 -36.26 -51.85 21.34
N ASP A 658 -35.07 -51.45 20.88
CA ASP A 658 -34.49 -50.14 21.13
C ASP A 658 -35.27 -49.01 20.42
N ALA A 659 -35.22 -47.79 20.97
CA ALA A 659 -35.92 -46.62 20.44
C ALA A 659 -35.42 -46.10 19.05
N GLY A 660 -34.39 -46.74 18.49
CA GLY A 660 -33.76 -46.44 17.20
C GLY A 660 -32.48 -47.26 16.96
N PHE A 661 -31.95 -47.23 15.74
CA PHE A 661 -30.70 -47.86 15.35
C PHE A 661 -29.51 -47.03 15.86
N ASN A 662 -28.58 -47.64 16.61
CA ASN A 662 -27.29 -47.00 16.89
C ASN A 662 -26.36 -47.18 15.67
N VAL A 663 -26.21 -46.12 14.89
CA VAL A 663 -25.43 -46.12 13.64
C VAL A 663 -23.97 -45.69 13.84
N LYS A 664 -23.52 -45.59 15.10
CA LYS A 664 -22.11 -45.36 15.44
C LYS A 664 -21.19 -46.40 14.78
N LYS A 665 -19.99 -45.97 14.38
CA LYS A 665 -18.98 -46.88 13.81
C LYS A 665 -18.58 -47.98 14.82
N PRO A 666 -18.62 -49.27 14.43
CA PRO A 666 -18.19 -50.36 15.29
C PRO A 666 -16.75 -50.15 15.79
N GLY A 667 -16.56 -50.21 17.11
CA GLY A 667 -15.25 -50.03 17.75
C GLY A 667 -14.74 -48.59 17.87
N SER A 668 -15.54 -47.57 17.55
CA SER A 668 -15.16 -46.16 17.78
C SER A 668 -15.44 -45.69 19.21
N SER A 669 -14.73 -44.65 19.66
CA SER A 669 -14.97 -43.95 20.93
C SER A 669 -16.02 -42.84 20.84
N GLU A 670 -16.71 -42.72 19.70
CA GLU A 670 -17.75 -41.69 19.46
C GLU A 670 -18.96 -41.90 20.40
N PRO A 671 -19.76 -40.87 20.70
CA PRO A 671 -21.04 -41.06 21.38
C PRO A 671 -22.00 -41.91 20.54
N ASP A 672 -22.97 -42.54 21.19
CA ASP A 672 -24.03 -43.28 20.50
C ASP A 672 -24.83 -42.34 19.59
N LEU A 673 -24.99 -42.71 18.32
CA LEU A 673 -25.76 -41.97 17.33
C LEU A 673 -27.00 -42.79 17.00
N ARG A 674 -28.11 -42.50 17.68
CA ARG A 674 -29.36 -43.25 17.54
C ARG A 674 -30.32 -42.56 16.56
N VAL A 675 -30.73 -43.28 15.52
CA VAL A 675 -31.64 -42.78 14.48
C VAL A 675 -32.82 -43.73 14.26
N ARG A 676 -33.99 -43.18 13.93
CA ARG A 676 -35.12 -43.99 13.45
C ARG A 676 -35.05 -44.10 11.93
N LEU A 677 -35.19 -45.32 11.43
CA LEU A 677 -35.03 -45.62 10.01
C LEU A 677 -36.37 -46.02 9.38
N TYR A 678 -36.56 -45.59 8.14
CA TYR A 678 -37.74 -45.82 7.35
C TYR A 678 -37.34 -46.32 5.97
N ARG A 679 -37.97 -47.39 5.49
CA ARG A 679 -37.85 -47.81 4.11
C ARG A 679 -38.68 -46.88 3.24
N VAL A 680 -38.06 -46.34 2.19
CA VAL A 680 -38.68 -45.43 1.22
C VAL A 680 -39.07 -46.23 -0.03
N GLU A 681 -40.35 -46.13 -0.42
CA GLU A 681 -40.95 -46.88 -1.52
C GLU A 681 -41.76 -45.93 -2.39
N PHE A 682 -41.74 -46.13 -3.71
CA PHE A 682 -42.56 -45.36 -4.65
C PHE A 682 -43.92 -46.01 -4.86
#